data_AF-A0A6C1WUP1-F1
#
_entry.id   AF-A0A6C1WUP1-F1
#
_cell.length_a   1.000
_cell.length_b   1.000
_cell.length_c   1.000
_cell.angle_alpha   90.00
_cell.angle_beta   90.00
_cell.angle_gamma   90.00
#
_symmetry.space_group_name_H-M   'P 1'
#
loop_
_entity.id
_entity.type
_entity.pdbx_description
1 polymer ?
#
loop_
_entity_poly.entity_id
_entity_poly.type
_entity_poly.pdbx_seq_one_letter_code
_entity_poly.pdbx_strand_id
1 'polypeptide(L)'
;MMNKHKWLAAIAIIAILAVIGYFTVRHLEPEYAYMPPKEKVISKEKRLHGYDLWGAFTPDKPASAGEGAVKVDDRLLDLGRETFYKETFGNEVFLTDIVGLLDGPITAANMTKAIAGLKGKGTTNLRIELAETVKVGGKTFKKGEKIDTGIDVAKGAYAPLGMPFKYADGKIKAGISCAACHATVDSKTMKVMEGVTNSDLNTGLMLALATNSAAYFTHAEIHNIKQFMNDKSPVITARNGKKERLPDPDRLEDAVDRIFLKWPRGFFDSTIDMKSNPTQIPDAYTLGDHPYSWSGVAMAGPFKGLTVFSNNVHAQNSDSLSQSPASRALFGMSEDVYIGTILQRAPASTYRYQPKKGESPTAFFKKADPTPGVPGVNQMVKPPSFPKITLAAPDGVHVSSPGRNVNEENNAVSAWQNTLRPPEPRQKTDGQTIRRGRRVFEQAGCISCHAGRYLTNNKVISAETIGTEPTRAQSFKKAESIFGKSLVHSPDTPVPLPRKPEVLKVPTAGFDPEQIKLSWAQGDSKGGYKVPSLIGVYWRAPYLHDGGVAVGSSLKETGIPKTIIKGKPANPYNSLLAMIDRDLRQKVIKSNSESPDLKAVRVTGKGHEFWIDAKSGFSKQEQKALIHYLIHADMPEKQEIK
;
A
#
# COMPACT_ATOMS: atom_id res chain seq x y z
N MET A 1 15.23 28.86 54.35
CA MET A 1 16.13 27.73 54.02
C MET A 1 15.31 26.45 54.03
N MET A 2 15.08 25.83 52.87
CA MET A 2 14.32 24.59 52.80
C MET A 2 15.16 23.44 53.39
N ASN A 3 14.61 22.74 54.40
CA ASN A 3 15.32 21.73 55.19
C ASN A 3 15.87 20.60 54.29
N LYS A 4 17.18 20.30 54.36
CA LYS A 4 17.88 19.32 53.49
C LYS A 4 17.16 17.98 53.37
N HIS A 5 16.50 17.54 54.44
CA HIS A 5 15.71 16.29 54.47
C HIS A 5 14.49 16.31 53.54
N LYS A 6 13.81 17.46 53.38
CA LYS A 6 12.66 17.59 52.45
C LYS A 6 13.12 17.57 50.99
N TRP A 7 14.30 18.11 50.71
CA TRP A 7 14.92 18.09 49.37
C TRP A 7 15.36 16.67 48.99
N LEU A 8 15.99 15.94 49.91
CA LEU A 8 16.35 14.53 49.71
C LEU A 8 15.12 13.63 49.55
N ALA A 9 14.05 13.86 50.34
CA ALA A 9 12.79 13.14 50.17
C ALA A 9 12.13 13.44 48.82
N ALA A 10 12.13 14.70 48.37
CA ALA A 10 11.61 15.06 47.05
C ALA A 10 12.42 14.42 45.91
N ILE A 11 13.76 14.42 45.98
CA ILE A 11 14.61 13.70 45.01
C ILE A 11 14.30 12.20 45.04
N ALA A 12 14.19 11.59 46.23
CA ALA A 12 13.89 10.17 46.35
C ALA A 12 12.52 9.82 45.77
N ILE A 13 11.50 10.65 45.99
CA ILE A 13 10.17 10.46 45.39
C ILE A 13 10.23 10.60 43.87
N ILE A 14 10.93 11.61 43.33
CA ILE A 14 11.11 11.77 41.88
C ILE A 14 11.86 10.58 41.29
N ALA A 15 12.91 10.10 41.95
CA ALA A 15 13.67 8.93 41.51
C ALA A 15 12.81 7.66 41.54
N ILE A 16 12.01 7.46 42.59
CA ILE A 16 11.06 6.34 42.67
C ILE A 16 10.00 6.43 41.57
N LEU A 17 9.40 7.62 41.34
CA LEU A 17 8.43 7.82 40.26
C LEU A 17 9.06 7.64 38.88
N ALA A 18 10.31 8.04 38.68
CA ALA A 18 11.05 7.81 37.44
C ALA A 18 11.36 6.32 37.23
N VAL A 19 11.72 5.59 38.30
CA VAL A 19 11.95 4.14 38.26
C VAL A 19 10.65 3.39 37.99
N ILE A 20 9.56 3.72 38.70
CA ILE A 20 8.22 3.17 38.46
C ILE A 20 7.80 3.48 37.03
N GLY A 21 7.90 4.74 36.58
CA GLY A 21 7.59 5.14 35.22
C GLY A 21 8.42 4.37 34.18
N TYR A 22 9.71 4.18 34.41
CA TYR A 22 10.59 3.38 33.56
C TYR A 22 10.13 1.92 33.45
N PHE A 23 9.85 1.27 34.58
CA PHE A 23 9.36 -0.12 34.59
C PHE A 23 7.96 -0.24 33.98
N THR A 24 7.07 0.72 34.23
CA THR A 24 5.73 0.80 33.66
C THR A 24 5.78 0.94 32.14
N VAL A 25 6.58 1.87 31.61
CA VAL A 25 6.74 2.06 30.17
C VAL A 25 7.35 0.82 29.51
N ARG A 26 8.30 0.16 30.18
CA ARG A 26 8.93 -1.07 29.67
C ARG A 26 8.00 -2.29 29.68
N HIS A 27 7.04 -2.36 30.59
CA HIS A 27 6.07 -3.47 30.65
C HIS A 27 4.81 -3.23 29.84
N LEU A 28 4.32 -1.98 29.77
CA LEU A 28 3.06 -1.66 29.08
C LEU A 28 3.23 -1.47 27.57
N GLU A 29 4.47 -1.30 27.09
CA GLU A 29 4.79 -1.06 25.68
C GLU A 29 3.83 -0.04 25.01
N PRO A 30 3.76 1.20 25.53
CA PRO A 30 2.71 2.13 25.15
C PRO A 30 2.69 2.39 23.64
N GLU A 31 1.49 2.39 23.09
CA GLU A 31 1.22 2.61 21.68
C GLU A 31 0.34 3.84 21.47
N TYR A 32 0.60 4.59 20.40
CA TYR A 32 -0.22 5.71 20.00
C TYR A 32 -0.37 5.80 18.48
N ALA A 33 -1.63 5.87 18.05
CA ALA A 33 -2.03 6.13 16.68
C ALA A 33 -3.13 7.20 16.66
N TYR A 34 -3.02 8.18 15.74
CA TYR A 34 -4.05 9.21 15.61
C TYR A 34 -5.20 8.73 14.71
N MET A 35 -6.34 8.46 15.34
CA MET A 35 -7.63 8.29 14.65
C MET A 35 -8.46 9.56 14.85
N PRO A 36 -8.83 10.30 13.79
CA PRO A 36 -9.62 11.53 13.95
C PRO A 36 -11.03 11.20 14.47
N PRO A 37 -11.62 12.06 15.33
CA PRO A 37 -13.04 11.98 15.62
C PRO A 37 -13.85 12.42 14.39
N LYS A 38 -15.08 11.93 14.25
CA LYS A 38 -15.87 12.04 12.99
C LYS A 38 -16.10 13.49 12.54
N GLU A 39 -16.23 14.45 13.46
CA GLU A 39 -16.41 15.88 13.16
C GLU A 39 -15.17 16.57 12.52
N LYS A 40 -14.00 15.94 12.65
CA LYS A 40 -12.75 16.35 12.00
C LYS A 40 -12.51 15.66 10.65
N VAL A 41 -13.47 14.87 10.17
CA VAL A 41 -13.43 14.19 8.87
C VAL A 41 -14.37 14.89 7.88
N ILE A 42 -13.95 15.02 6.62
CA ILE A 42 -14.75 15.58 5.51
C ILE A 42 -15.51 14.48 4.75
N SER A 43 -14.86 13.32 4.57
CA SER A 43 -15.45 12.18 3.88
C SER A 43 -16.73 11.71 4.56
N LYS A 44 -17.68 11.24 3.77
CA LYS A 44 -18.96 10.73 4.25
C LYS A 44 -18.96 9.22 4.20
N GLU A 45 -19.68 8.59 5.14
CA GLU A 45 -19.94 7.16 5.14
C GLU A 45 -21.43 6.88 4.91
N LYS A 46 -21.75 5.77 4.25
CA LYS A 46 -23.09 5.19 4.17
C LYS A 46 -23.04 3.76 4.68
N ARG A 47 -23.34 3.59 5.96
CA ARG A 47 -23.35 2.28 6.62
C ARG A 47 -24.54 1.45 6.16
N LEU A 48 -24.29 0.18 5.85
CA LEU A 48 -25.30 -0.85 5.66
C LEU A 48 -25.07 -1.98 6.65
N HIS A 49 -26.16 -2.65 7.02
CA HIS A 49 -26.13 -3.82 7.89
C HIS A 49 -26.68 -5.04 7.16
N GLY A 50 -26.12 -6.22 7.45
CA GLY A 50 -26.47 -7.46 6.76
C GLY A 50 -25.32 -8.46 6.83
N TYR A 51 -25.17 -9.24 5.75
CA TYR A 51 -24.17 -10.29 5.63
C TYR A 51 -23.52 -10.24 4.25
N ASP A 52 -22.20 -10.32 4.19
CA ASP A 52 -21.47 -10.62 2.96
C ASP A 52 -21.22 -12.12 2.89
N LEU A 53 -21.70 -12.77 1.83
CA LEU A 53 -21.41 -14.16 1.51
C LEU A 53 -20.61 -14.20 0.22
N TRP A 54 -19.28 -14.29 0.35
CA TRP A 54 -18.33 -14.34 -0.78
C TRP A 54 -18.50 -13.21 -1.80
N GLY A 55 -18.83 -12.00 -1.32
CA GLY A 55 -19.08 -10.83 -2.16
C GLY A 55 -20.53 -10.60 -2.61
N ALA A 56 -21.46 -11.49 -2.23
CA ALA A 56 -22.90 -11.24 -2.34
C ALA A 56 -23.42 -10.68 -1.01
N PHE A 57 -23.94 -9.46 -1.03
CA PHE A 57 -24.50 -8.82 0.16
C PHE A 57 -26.00 -9.06 0.26
N THR A 58 -26.46 -9.49 1.44
CA THR A 58 -27.88 -9.73 1.76
C THR A 58 -28.21 -9.23 3.17
N PRO A 59 -29.40 -8.64 3.41
CA PRO A 59 -29.84 -8.28 4.75
C PRO A 59 -30.19 -9.51 5.60
N ASP A 60 -30.54 -10.62 4.94
CA ASP A 60 -31.04 -11.81 5.60
C ASP A 60 -29.89 -12.65 6.15
N LYS A 61 -30.09 -13.20 7.35
CA LYS A 61 -29.11 -14.13 7.93
C LYS A 61 -29.04 -15.39 7.06
N PRO A 62 -27.86 -15.78 6.56
CA PRO A 62 -27.73 -17.01 5.79
C PRO A 62 -28.10 -18.24 6.62
N ALA A 63 -28.56 -19.28 5.94
CA ALA A 63 -29.08 -20.50 6.55
C ALA A 63 -28.06 -21.18 7.50
N SER A 64 -26.76 -21.03 7.24
CA SER A 64 -25.71 -21.39 8.18
C SER A 64 -24.62 -20.30 8.28
N ALA A 65 -24.20 -19.99 9.51
CA ALA A 65 -23.13 -19.01 9.75
C ALA A 65 -21.73 -19.52 9.34
N GLY A 66 -21.57 -20.84 9.14
CA GLY A 66 -20.32 -21.48 8.72
C GLY A 66 -20.04 -21.43 7.22
N GLU A 67 -20.97 -20.97 6.37
CA GLU A 67 -20.79 -20.91 4.91
C GLU A 67 -19.81 -19.83 4.41
N GLY A 68 -19.04 -19.20 5.30
CA GLY A 68 -18.13 -18.10 4.98
C GLY A 68 -18.78 -16.72 5.02
N ALA A 69 -19.96 -16.62 5.64
CA ALA A 69 -20.68 -15.37 5.81
C ALA A 69 -19.98 -14.44 6.81
N VAL A 70 -19.83 -13.17 6.45
CA VAL A 70 -19.33 -12.11 7.32
C VAL A 70 -20.50 -11.21 7.70
N LYS A 71 -20.84 -11.18 8.99
CA LYS A 71 -21.88 -10.27 9.51
C LYS A 71 -21.38 -8.83 9.51
N VAL A 72 -22.07 -7.95 8.80
CA VAL A 72 -21.79 -6.51 8.76
C VAL A 72 -22.76 -5.80 9.72
N ASP A 73 -22.22 -5.36 10.85
CA ASP A 73 -22.91 -4.54 11.85
C ASP A 73 -22.01 -3.38 12.30
N ASP A 74 -22.50 -2.50 13.17
CA ASP A 74 -21.71 -1.34 13.62
C ASP A 74 -20.42 -1.74 14.34
N ARG A 75 -20.41 -2.89 15.03
CA ARG A 75 -19.18 -3.41 15.66
C ARG A 75 -18.12 -3.70 14.61
N LEU A 76 -18.48 -4.40 13.53
CA LEU A 76 -17.55 -4.68 12.44
C LEU A 76 -17.10 -3.39 11.73
N LEU A 77 -18.01 -2.45 11.49
CA LEU A 77 -17.69 -1.18 10.80
C LEU A 77 -16.79 -0.27 11.65
N ASP A 78 -17.00 -0.21 12.96
CA ASP A 78 -16.16 0.54 13.88
C ASP A 78 -14.78 -0.10 14.02
N LEU A 79 -14.71 -1.44 14.09
CA LEU A 79 -13.45 -2.17 13.99
C LEU A 79 -12.74 -1.86 12.68
N GLY A 80 -13.47 -1.81 11.56
CA GLY A 80 -12.88 -1.54 10.24
C GLY A 80 -12.22 -0.17 10.15
N ARG A 81 -12.88 0.85 10.72
CA ARG A 81 -12.31 2.19 10.83
C ARG A 81 -11.11 2.23 11.78
N GLU A 82 -11.18 1.50 12.90
CA GLU A 82 -10.05 1.38 13.83
C GLU A 82 -8.84 0.71 13.15
N THR A 83 -9.04 -0.45 12.51
CA THR A 83 -8.02 -1.16 11.74
C THR A 83 -7.38 -0.25 10.71
N PHE A 84 -8.17 0.52 9.96
CA PHE A 84 -7.67 1.46 8.96
C PHE A 84 -6.65 2.47 9.52
N TYR A 85 -6.87 2.99 10.74
CA TYR A 85 -6.03 4.02 11.34
C TYR A 85 -4.91 3.50 12.25
N LYS A 86 -5.13 2.36 12.90
CA LYS A 86 -4.28 1.93 14.02
C LYS A 86 -3.57 0.60 13.79
N GLU A 87 -4.17 -0.32 13.03
CA GLU A 87 -3.63 -1.67 12.95
C GLU A 87 -2.38 -1.72 12.05
N THR A 88 -1.31 -2.30 12.59
CA THR A 88 -0.02 -2.50 11.90
C THR A 88 0.27 -3.98 11.65
N PHE A 89 -0.45 -4.89 12.30
CA PHE A 89 -0.18 -6.32 12.35
C PHE A 89 1.27 -6.63 12.76
N GLY A 90 1.87 -5.79 13.62
CA GLY A 90 3.26 -5.94 14.07
C GLY A 90 4.33 -5.45 13.09
N ASN A 91 3.95 -4.78 11.99
CA ASN A 91 4.90 -4.37 10.97
C ASN A 91 5.95 -3.33 11.42
N GLU A 92 5.79 -2.74 12.60
CA GLU A 92 6.82 -1.92 13.22
C GLU A 92 8.13 -2.69 13.47
N VAL A 93 8.06 -4.02 13.65
CA VAL A 93 9.25 -4.89 13.72
C VAL A 93 9.98 -4.88 12.38
N PHE A 94 9.27 -5.17 11.28
CA PHE A 94 9.90 -5.19 9.95
C PHE A 94 10.41 -3.79 9.56
N LEU A 95 9.57 -2.77 9.68
CA LEU A 95 9.86 -1.42 9.22
C LEU A 95 10.92 -0.69 10.07
N THR A 96 10.91 -0.87 11.39
CA THR A 96 11.90 -0.24 12.27
C THR A 96 13.10 -1.16 12.51
N ASP A 97 12.91 -2.39 12.97
CA ASP A 97 14.04 -3.21 13.44
C ASP A 97 14.81 -3.93 12.34
N ILE A 98 14.17 -4.21 11.20
CA ILE A 98 14.78 -4.89 10.05
C ILE A 98 15.17 -3.91 8.96
N VAL A 99 14.26 -3.04 8.51
CA VAL A 99 14.53 -2.07 7.44
C VAL A 99 15.32 -0.87 7.97
N GLY A 100 15.00 -0.39 9.17
CA GLY A 100 15.68 0.76 9.79
C GLY A 100 15.17 2.11 9.33
N LEU A 101 13.85 2.27 9.15
CA LEU A 101 13.25 3.55 8.76
C LEU A 101 13.57 4.71 9.72
N LEU A 102 13.86 4.41 10.99
CA LEU A 102 14.17 5.39 12.03
C LEU A 102 15.62 5.33 12.53
N ASP A 103 16.44 4.43 11.97
CA ASP A 103 17.82 4.18 12.39
C ASP A 103 18.85 4.89 11.50
N GLY A 104 18.40 5.51 10.40
CA GLY A 104 19.22 6.32 9.50
C GLY A 104 19.10 7.84 9.77
N PRO A 105 19.17 8.71 8.74
CA PRO A 105 19.13 10.15 8.92
C PRO A 105 17.72 10.68 9.26
N ILE A 106 16.67 9.88 9.04
CA ILE A 106 15.32 10.14 9.57
C ILE A 106 15.24 9.47 10.94
N THR A 107 14.95 10.24 12.00
CA THR A 107 14.88 9.72 13.37
C THR A 107 13.55 10.08 14.03
N ALA A 108 13.10 9.28 15.00
CA ALA A 108 11.91 9.58 15.81
C ALA A 108 12.00 10.96 16.48
N ALA A 109 13.20 11.36 16.93
CA ALA A 109 13.43 12.66 17.56
C ALA A 109 13.22 13.82 16.58
N ASN A 110 13.78 13.74 15.37
CA ASN A 110 13.62 14.79 14.37
C ASN A 110 12.21 14.83 13.80
N MET A 111 11.53 13.69 13.68
CA MET A 111 10.12 13.63 13.34
C MET A 111 9.25 14.30 14.41
N THR A 112 9.47 13.98 15.69
CA THR A 112 8.76 14.60 16.82
C THR A 112 9.00 16.11 16.86
N LYS A 113 10.26 16.55 16.66
CA LYS A 113 10.63 17.98 16.54
C LYS A 113 9.86 18.66 15.41
N ALA A 114 9.76 18.01 14.24
CA ALA A 114 9.02 18.54 13.10
C ALA A 114 7.52 18.68 13.40
N ILE A 115 6.90 17.68 14.01
CA ILE A 115 5.48 17.70 14.41
C ILE A 115 5.22 18.81 15.44
N ALA A 116 6.04 18.89 16.49
CA ALA A 116 5.94 19.95 17.49
C ALA A 116 6.08 21.35 16.85
N GLY A 117 6.96 21.48 15.85
CA GLY A 117 7.15 22.69 15.07
C GLY A 117 5.90 23.16 14.29
N LEU A 118 4.94 22.26 14.02
CA LEU A 118 3.66 22.62 13.40
C LEU A 118 2.77 23.44 14.33
N LYS A 119 2.99 23.40 15.66
CA LYS A 119 2.18 24.09 16.67
C LYS A 119 0.67 23.82 16.49
N GLY A 120 0.31 22.58 16.17
CA GLY A 120 -1.06 22.13 15.96
C GLY A 120 -1.73 22.56 14.65
N LYS A 121 -1.02 23.24 13.72
CA LYS A 121 -1.61 23.69 12.45
C LYS A 121 -1.96 22.56 11.47
N GLY A 122 -1.27 21.42 11.58
CA GLY A 122 -1.32 20.34 10.59
C GLY A 122 -0.49 20.66 9.34
N THR A 123 -0.32 19.67 8.47
CA THR A 123 0.39 19.79 7.19
C THR A 123 0.01 18.63 6.27
N THR A 124 0.08 18.84 4.95
CA THR A 124 0.03 17.76 3.95
C THR A 124 1.41 17.17 3.62
N ASN A 125 2.47 17.68 4.27
CA ASN A 125 3.84 17.27 4.00
C ASN A 125 4.71 17.67 5.19
N LEU A 126 4.93 16.73 6.10
CA LEU A 126 5.80 16.93 7.25
C LEU A 126 7.26 16.99 6.77
N ARG A 127 7.88 18.16 6.93
CA ARG A 127 9.31 18.32 6.58
C ARG A 127 10.20 17.95 7.74
N ILE A 128 11.01 16.92 7.56
CA ILE A 128 11.91 16.40 8.59
C ILE A 128 13.34 16.86 8.30
N GLU A 129 14.01 17.36 9.32
CA GLU A 129 15.43 17.71 9.29
C GLU A 129 16.28 16.43 9.43
N LEU A 130 17.26 16.23 8.56
CA LEU A 130 18.12 15.04 8.61
C LEU A 130 19.14 15.11 9.76
N ALA A 131 19.25 14.01 10.52
CA ALA A 131 20.11 13.92 11.70
C ALA A 131 21.61 13.84 11.36
N GLU A 132 21.94 13.29 10.20
CA GLU A 132 23.30 13.06 9.74
C GLU A 132 23.42 13.21 8.21
N THR A 133 24.66 13.36 7.74
CA THR A 133 24.97 13.40 6.31
C THR A 133 25.16 11.98 5.82
N VAL A 134 24.41 11.58 4.80
CA VAL A 134 24.51 10.24 4.21
C VAL A 134 24.70 10.32 2.70
N LYS A 135 25.32 9.28 2.13
CA LYS A 135 25.40 9.08 0.69
C LYS A 135 24.60 7.84 0.34
N VAL A 136 23.52 8.03 -0.40
CA VAL A 136 22.52 7.00 -0.74
C VAL A 136 22.31 7.02 -2.24
N GLY A 137 22.42 5.86 -2.89
CA GLY A 137 22.25 5.71 -4.34
C GLY A 137 23.03 6.72 -5.20
N GLY A 138 24.23 7.12 -4.76
CA GLY A 138 25.07 8.12 -5.41
C GLY A 138 24.71 9.60 -5.18
N LYS A 139 23.63 9.90 -4.43
CA LYS A 139 23.27 11.25 -4.00
C LYS A 139 23.75 11.49 -2.57
N THR A 140 24.11 12.73 -2.25
CA THR A 140 24.49 13.13 -0.88
C THR A 140 23.36 13.95 -0.28
N PHE A 141 22.87 13.52 0.88
CA PHE A 141 21.87 14.21 1.69
C PHE A 141 22.56 14.79 2.91
N LYS A 142 22.44 16.09 3.14
CA LYS A 142 23.24 16.76 4.17
C LYS A 142 22.51 16.79 5.51
N LYS A 143 23.25 16.62 6.60
CA LYS A 143 22.75 16.92 7.95
C LYS A 143 22.13 18.32 8.00
N GLY A 144 20.97 18.45 8.64
CA GLY A 144 20.24 19.72 8.75
C GLY A 144 19.38 20.08 7.52
N GLU A 145 19.51 19.35 6.40
CA GLU A 145 18.62 19.50 5.26
C GLU A 145 17.19 19.06 5.65
N LYS A 146 16.18 19.82 5.19
CA LYS A 146 14.77 19.45 5.38
C LYS A 146 14.24 18.74 4.14
N ILE A 147 13.85 17.49 4.30
CA ILE A 147 13.28 16.70 3.22
C ILE A 147 11.74 16.76 3.21
N ASP A 148 11.15 16.70 2.02
CA ASP A 148 9.71 16.49 1.85
C ASP A 148 9.41 14.99 2.00
N THR A 149 8.63 14.64 3.01
CA THR A 149 8.23 13.24 3.29
C THR A 149 6.87 12.89 2.71
N GLY A 150 6.00 13.88 2.46
CA GLY A 150 4.59 13.66 2.14
C GLY A 150 3.79 13.02 3.27
N ILE A 151 4.33 13.01 4.49
CA ILE A 151 3.62 12.51 5.67
C ILE A 151 2.61 13.57 6.11
N ASP A 152 1.35 13.16 6.22
CA ASP A 152 0.25 14.03 6.61
C ASP A 152 0.06 14.10 8.13
N VAL A 153 -0.17 15.31 8.64
CA VAL A 153 -0.52 15.54 10.04
C VAL A 153 -1.78 16.39 10.10
N ALA A 154 -2.85 15.85 10.68
CA ALA A 154 -4.11 16.57 10.83
C ALA A 154 -4.00 17.76 11.81
N LYS A 155 -4.88 18.74 11.65
CA LYS A 155 -4.95 19.88 12.58
C LYS A 155 -5.20 19.43 14.02
N GLY A 156 -4.31 19.84 14.91
CA GLY A 156 -4.33 19.48 16.34
C GLY A 156 -3.87 18.05 16.66
N ALA A 157 -3.38 17.29 15.68
CA ALA A 157 -2.80 15.98 15.91
C ALA A 157 -1.32 16.10 16.33
N TYR A 158 -0.87 15.15 17.16
CA TYR A 158 0.52 15.02 17.63
C TYR A 158 1.22 13.78 17.08
N ALA A 159 0.55 13.03 16.20
CA ALA A 159 1.15 11.97 15.39
C ALA A 159 0.69 12.10 13.95
N PRO A 160 1.47 11.55 13.00
CA PRO A 160 1.05 11.43 11.62
C PRO A 160 -0.19 10.55 11.45
N LEU A 161 -0.91 10.76 10.35
CA LEU A 161 -1.97 9.85 9.94
C LEU A 161 -1.38 8.51 9.51
N GLY A 162 -1.88 7.43 10.10
CA GLY A 162 -1.54 6.05 9.72
C GLY A 162 -0.09 5.62 9.97
N MET A 163 0.63 6.31 10.85
CA MET A 163 1.93 5.84 11.35
C MET A 163 1.85 5.65 12.88
N PRO A 164 1.31 4.51 13.35
CA PRO A 164 1.31 4.16 14.77
C PRO A 164 2.74 4.10 15.33
N PHE A 165 2.94 4.65 16.52
CA PHE A 165 4.19 4.53 17.26
C PHE A 165 4.01 3.62 18.46
N LYS A 166 4.99 2.75 18.68
CA LYS A 166 5.07 1.88 19.84
C LYS A 166 6.41 2.06 20.53
N TYR A 167 6.43 2.11 21.86
CA TYR A 167 7.70 2.01 22.61
C TYR A 167 7.92 0.57 23.05
N ALA A 168 8.91 -0.10 22.45
CA ALA A 168 9.25 -1.49 22.74
C ALA A 168 10.78 -1.70 22.62
N ASP A 169 11.33 -2.65 23.37
CA ASP A 169 12.76 -2.96 23.40
C ASP A 169 13.68 -1.75 23.69
N GLY A 170 13.18 -0.78 24.46
CA GLY A 170 13.92 0.41 24.84
C GLY A 170 14.00 1.50 23.77
N LYS A 171 13.28 1.37 22.65
CA LYS A 171 13.23 2.38 21.59
C LYS A 171 11.81 2.60 21.03
N ILE A 172 11.65 3.70 20.30
CA ILE A 172 10.43 3.97 19.54
C ILE A 172 10.50 3.18 18.24
N LYS A 173 9.44 2.43 17.95
CA LYS A 173 9.18 1.78 16.68
C LYS A 173 7.99 2.46 16.00
N ALA A 174 8.05 2.60 14.69
CA ALA A 174 6.96 3.10 13.87
C ALA A 174 6.51 2.02 12.90
N GLY A 175 5.20 1.79 12.88
CA GLY A 175 4.53 0.97 11.88
C GLY A 175 3.79 1.82 10.86
N ILE A 176 3.13 1.15 9.92
CA ILE A 176 2.27 1.77 8.91
C ILE A 176 0.91 1.07 8.90
N SER A 177 -0.17 1.85 8.99
CA SER A 177 -1.54 1.40 8.76
C SER A 177 -2.05 1.84 7.37
N CYS A 178 -3.24 1.38 6.96
CA CYS A 178 -3.86 1.77 5.70
C CYS A 178 -3.96 3.30 5.51
N ALA A 179 -4.18 4.04 6.62
CA ALA A 179 -4.39 5.49 6.60
C ALA A 179 -3.17 6.30 6.14
N ALA A 180 -1.94 5.77 6.19
CA ALA A 180 -0.76 6.49 5.70
C ALA A 180 -0.82 6.73 4.20
N CYS A 181 -1.40 5.76 3.48
CA CYS A 181 -1.50 5.75 2.02
C CYS A 181 -2.91 6.15 1.55
N HIS A 182 -3.96 5.78 2.27
CA HIS A 182 -5.34 5.89 1.81
C HIS A 182 -6.18 6.95 2.55
N ALA A 183 -5.54 7.82 3.32
CA ALA A 183 -6.15 9.04 3.83
C ALA A 183 -5.17 10.20 3.69
N THR A 184 -5.72 11.41 3.61
CA THR A 184 -4.93 12.64 3.59
C THR A 184 -5.68 13.77 4.31
N VAL A 185 -5.11 14.97 4.35
CA VAL A 185 -5.75 16.16 4.90
C VAL A 185 -6.10 17.16 3.81
N ASP A 186 -7.26 17.80 3.93
CA ASP A 186 -7.65 18.85 2.99
C ASP A 186 -6.69 20.04 3.10
N SER A 187 -6.08 20.43 1.98
CA SER A 187 -5.06 21.48 1.94
C SER A 187 -5.55 22.88 2.37
N LYS A 188 -6.86 23.09 2.56
CA LYS A 188 -7.43 24.35 3.06
C LYS A 188 -7.79 24.28 4.54
N THR A 189 -8.49 23.22 4.94
CA THR A 189 -9.06 23.11 6.30
C THR A 189 -8.20 22.27 7.25
N MET A 190 -7.30 21.45 6.72
CA MET A 190 -6.50 20.45 7.43
C MET A 190 -7.35 19.41 8.18
N LYS A 191 -8.62 19.25 7.79
CA LYS A 191 -9.49 18.14 8.19
C LYS A 191 -9.14 16.89 7.38
N VAL A 192 -9.39 15.72 7.96
CA VAL A 192 -9.04 14.44 7.34
C VAL A 192 -10.03 14.08 6.24
N MET A 193 -9.52 13.53 5.14
CA MET A 193 -10.28 12.98 4.03
C MET A 193 -9.99 11.48 3.96
N GLU A 194 -10.85 10.68 4.58
CA GLU A 194 -10.82 9.21 4.53
C GLU A 194 -11.09 8.73 3.09
N GLY A 195 -10.27 7.80 2.62
CA GLY A 195 -10.36 7.20 1.29
C GLY A 195 -9.74 8.02 0.17
N VAL A 196 -9.38 9.29 0.38
CA VAL A 196 -8.55 10.05 -0.57
C VAL A 196 -7.10 9.58 -0.42
N THR A 197 -6.47 9.25 -1.55
CA THR A 197 -5.06 8.82 -1.59
C THR A 197 -4.10 9.92 -1.12
N ASN A 198 -3.07 9.53 -0.38
CA ASN A 198 -1.92 10.38 -0.12
C ASN A 198 -1.03 10.42 -1.37
N SER A 199 -1.26 11.44 -2.19
CA SER A 199 -0.62 11.59 -3.51
C SER A 199 0.81 12.11 -3.50
N ASP A 200 1.38 12.45 -2.33
CA ASP A 200 2.76 12.93 -2.23
C ASP A 200 3.62 12.22 -1.16
N LEU A 201 3.11 11.15 -0.53
CA LEU A 201 3.90 10.27 0.34
C LEU A 201 5.16 9.77 -0.38
N ASN A 202 6.32 10.04 0.19
CA ASN A 202 7.61 9.81 -0.45
C ASN A 202 8.25 8.50 0.02
N THR A 203 7.55 7.39 -0.22
CA THR A 203 7.96 6.03 0.19
C THR A 203 9.35 5.66 -0.33
N GLY A 204 9.64 5.96 -1.60
CA GLY A 204 10.95 5.70 -2.22
C GLY A 204 12.10 6.40 -1.50
N LEU A 205 11.96 7.70 -1.18
CA LEU A 205 13.01 8.40 -0.43
C LEU A 205 13.17 7.82 0.98
N MET A 206 12.07 7.53 1.69
CA MET A 206 12.15 6.98 3.05
C MET A 206 12.83 5.61 3.07
N LEU A 207 12.50 4.73 2.12
CA LEU A 207 13.14 3.42 1.98
C LEU A 207 14.62 3.55 1.62
N ALA A 208 14.98 4.44 0.68
CA ALA A 208 16.38 4.67 0.31
C ALA A 208 17.21 5.22 1.47
N LEU A 209 16.62 6.04 2.35
CA LEU A 209 17.33 6.57 3.52
C LEU A 209 17.38 5.58 4.70
N ALA A 210 16.69 4.45 4.62
CA ALA A 210 16.75 3.41 5.65
C ALA A 210 18.13 2.72 5.66
N THR A 211 18.50 2.13 6.79
CA THR A 211 19.84 1.51 6.94
C THR A 211 19.98 0.13 6.27
N ASN A 212 18.87 -0.48 5.86
CA ASN A 212 18.79 -1.79 5.22
C ASN A 212 17.70 -1.79 4.14
N SER A 213 17.81 -0.91 3.14
CA SER A 213 16.82 -0.78 2.07
C SER A 213 16.71 -2.05 1.23
N ALA A 214 17.78 -2.86 1.16
CA ALA A 214 17.80 -4.14 0.48
C ALA A 214 16.86 -5.19 1.10
N ALA A 215 16.30 -4.96 2.29
CA ALA A 215 15.16 -5.74 2.77
C ALA A 215 13.95 -5.73 1.79
N TYR A 216 13.87 -4.69 0.94
CA TYR A 216 12.87 -4.54 -0.11
C TYR A 216 13.41 -4.84 -1.53
N PHE A 217 14.54 -5.55 -1.68
CA PHE A 217 15.16 -5.77 -3.00
C PHE A 217 14.23 -6.41 -4.06
N THR A 218 13.20 -7.14 -3.64
CA THR A 218 12.20 -7.77 -4.53
C THR A 218 11.28 -6.76 -5.23
N HIS A 219 11.27 -5.51 -4.79
CA HIS A 219 10.55 -4.39 -5.38
C HIS A 219 11.49 -3.47 -6.19
N ALA A 220 12.80 -3.78 -6.17
CA ALA A 220 13.79 -3.06 -6.94
C ALA A 220 14.07 -3.79 -8.27
N GLU A 221 14.65 -3.08 -9.23
CA GLU A 221 15.05 -3.63 -10.53
C GLU A 221 16.24 -4.60 -10.41
N ILE A 222 15.97 -5.80 -9.92
CA ILE A 222 16.99 -6.81 -9.62
C ILE A 222 16.80 -8.02 -10.54
N HIS A 223 17.39 -7.96 -11.74
CA HIS A 223 17.25 -9.05 -12.72
C HIS A 223 17.76 -10.40 -12.22
N ASN A 224 18.87 -10.41 -11.50
CA ASN A 224 19.49 -11.63 -10.98
C ASN A 224 20.34 -11.30 -9.75
N ILE A 225 19.96 -11.84 -8.58
CA ILE A 225 20.68 -11.59 -7.33
C ILE A 225 22.16 -12.04 -7.38
N LYS A 226 22.49 -13.02 -8.23
CA LYS A 226 23.86 -13.54 -8.38
C LYS A 226 24.85 -12.49 -8.87
N GLN A 227 24.40 -11.41 -9.53
CA GLN A 227 25.28 -10.32 -9.98
C GLN A 227 25.96 -9.56 -8.82
N PHE A 228 25.40 -9.67 -7.62
CA PHE A 228 25.94 -9.09 -6.40
C PHE A 228 26.80 -10.08 -5.61
N MET A 229 26.92 -11.33 -6.06
CA MET A 229 27.75 -12.35 -5.43
C MET A 229 29.12 -12.39 -6.11
N ASN A 230 30.18 -12.40 -5.32
CA ASN A 230 31.56 -12.55 -5.78
C ASN A 230 32.36 -13.42 -4.79
N ASP A 231 33.64 -13.66 -5.06
CA ASP A 231 34.46 -14.56 -4.22
C ASP A 231 34.60 -14.07 -2.77
N LYS A 232 34.50 -12.76 -2.54
CA LYS A 232 34.52 -12.13 -1.21
C LYS A 232 33.15 -12.12 -0.53
N SER A 233 32.07 -12.46 -1.25
CA SER A 233 30.73 -12.47 -0.68
C SER A 233 30.59 -13.53 0.40
N PRO A 234 29.79 -13.29 1.45
CA PRO A 234 29.67 -14.22 2.57
C PRO A 234 29.17 -15.59 2.13
N VAL A 235 29.83 -16.64 2.62
CA VAL A 235 29.39 -18.03 2.43
C VAL A 235 28.58 -18.45 3.65
N ILE A 236 27.42 -19.05 3.43
CA ILE A 236 26.55 -19.61 4.46
C ILE A 236 26.47 -21.13 4.29
N THR A 237 26.15 -21.83 5.37
CA THR A 237 25.66 -23.21 5.30
C THR A 237 24.14 -23.14 5.35
N ALA A 238 23.47 -23.48 4.26
CA ALA A 238 22.02 -23.57 4.24
C ALA A 238 21.55 -24.74 5.12
N ARG A 239 20.27 -24.75 5.49
CA ARG A 239 19.66 -25.80 6.33
C ARG A 239 19.83 -27.21 5.77
N ASN A 240 19.93 -27.34 4.46
CA ASN A 240 20.17 -28.61 3.76
C ASN A 240 21.66 -29.03 3.72
N GLY A 241 22.54 -28.32 4.43
CA GLY A 241 23.98 -28.56 4.46
C GLY A 241 24.77 -28.01 3.28
N LYS A 242 24.11 -27.50 2.23
CA LYS A 242 24.79 -26.94 1.05
C LYS A 242 25.43 -25.59 1.40
N LYS A 243 26.61 -25.34 0.83
CA LYS A 243 27.25 -24.04 0.87
C LYS A 243 26.62 -23.15 -0.20
N GLU A 244 26.08 -22.01 0.22
CA GLU A 244 25.51 -20.99 -0.67
C GLU A 244 26.15 -19.63 -0.34
N ARG A 245 26.06 -18.66 -1.26
CA ARG A 245 26.58 -17.31 -1.05
C ARG A 245 25.43 -16.32 -0.86
N LEU A 246 25.61 -15.38 0.06
CA LEU A 246 24.79 -14.18 0.14
C LEU A 246 25.32 -13.10 -0.81
N PRO A 247 24.48 -12.15 -1.28
CA PRO A 247 24.97 -11.02 -2.05
C PRO A 247 25.88 -10.13 -1.19
N ASP A 248 26.80 -9.42 -1.85
CA ASP A 248 27.52 -8.30 -1.25
C ASP A 248 26.51 -7.25 -0.78
N PRO A 249 26.43 -6.98 0.54
CA PRO A 249 25.37 -6.13 1.08
C PRO A 249 25.53 -4.67 0.64
N ASP A 250 26.75 -4.16 0.50
CA ASP A 250 27.00 -2.77 0.05
C ASP A 250 26.55 -2.56 -1.40
N ARG A 251 26.92 -3.49 -2.27
CA ARG A 251 26.58 -3.39 -3.70
C ARG A 251 25.09 -3.57 -3.95
N LEU A 252 24.41 -4.42 -3.17
CA LEU A 252 22.97 -4.60 -3.29
C LEU A 252 22.21 -3.39 -2.77
N GLU A 253 22.56 -2.87 -1.59
CA GLU A 253 21.97 -1.63 -1.03
C GLU A 253 22.09 -0.46 -2.01
N ASP A 254 23.29 -0.17 -2.53
CA ASP A 254 23.47 0.95 -3.48
C ASP A 254 22.63 0.77 -4.76
N ALA A 255 22.44 -0.47 -5.23
CA ALA A 255 21.58 -0.74 -6.38
C ALA A 255 20.09 -0.54 -6.07
N VAL A 256 19.65 -0.97 -4.90
CA VAL A 256 18.26 -0.82 -4.43
C VAL A 256 17.95 0.66 -4.17
N ASP A 257 18.81 1.38 -3.45
CA ASP A 257 18.70 2.82 -3.18
C ASP A 257 18.57 3.64 -4.46
N ARG A 258 19.38 3.33 -5.48
CA ARG A 258 19.31 4.00 -6.78
C ARG A 258 17.96 3.85 -7.46
N ILE A 259 17.23 2.76 -7.21
CA ILE A 259 15.90 2.55 -7.76
C ILE A 259 14.85 3.29 -6.92
N PHE A 260 14.90 3.17 -5.60
CA PHE A 260 13.94 3.86 -4.71
C PHE A 260 14.01 5.38 -4.81
N LEU A 261 15.21 5.96 -5.00
CA LEU A 261 15.38 7.39 -5.26
C LEU A 261 14.75 7.90 -6.56
N LYS A 262 14.28 6.99 -7.43
CA LYS A 262 13.62 7.31 -8.71
C LYS A 262 12.10 7.16 -8.65
N TRP A 263 11.56 6.56 -7.58
CA TRP A 263 10.13 6.44 -7.40
C TRP A 263 9.51 7.83 -7.26
N PRO A 264 8.44 8.16 -8.00
CA PRO A 264 7.72 9.40 -7.78
C PRO A 264 7.04 9.40 -6.40
N ARG A 265 6.74 10.59 -5.88
CA ARG A 265 5.94 10.75 -4.67
C ARG A 265 4.50 10.29 -4.92
N GLY A 266 3.85 9.66 -3.93
CA GLY A 266 2.50 9.09 -4.03
C GLY A 266 2.45 7.72 -4.72
N PHE A 267 3.60 7.06 -4.86
CA PHE A 267 3.72 5.77 -5.53
C PHE A 267 4.25 4.72 -4.58
N PHE A 268 3.89 3.47 -4.86
CA PHE A 268 4.40 2.32 -4.14
C PHE A 268 4.34 1.09 -5.04
N ASP A 269 5.30 0.19 -4.90
CA ASP A 269 5.26 -1.11 -5.57
C ASP A 269 4.67 -2.16 -4.64
N SER A 270 3.46 -2.63 -4.95
CA SER A 270 2.75 -3.63 -4.15
C SER A 270 3.00 -5.07 -4.63
N THR A 271 4.00 -5.27 -5.49
CA THR A 271 4.31 -6.55 -6.11
C THR A 271 5.79 -6.88 -5.95
N ILE A 272 6.07 -8.18 -5.78
CA ILE A 272 7.41 -8.70 -5.53
C ILE A 272 7.89 -9.51 -6.74
N ASP A 273 8.06 -8.89 -7.90
CA ASP A 273 8.46 -9.59 -9.13
C ASP A 273 9.93 -9.38 -9.52
N MET A 274 10.70 -8.67 -8.68
CA MET A 274 12.06 -8.18 -8.89
C MET A 274 12.18 -7.17 -10.05
N LYS A 275 11.10 -6.48 -10.37
CA LYS A 275 11.06 -5.35 -11.30
C LYS A 275 10.61 -4.12 -10.54
N SER A 276 11.15 -2.96 -10.90
CA SER A 276 10.63 -1.68 -10.43
C SER A 276 9.52 -1.22 -11.35
N ASN A 277 8.27 -1.42 -10.94
CA ASN A 277 7.10 -0.93 -11.68
C ASN A 277 6.07 -0.29 -10.72
N PRO A 278 6.49 0.64 -9.84
CA PRO A 278 5.61 1.19 -8.82
C PRO A 278 4.38 1.82 -9.46
N THR A 279 3.24 1.60 -8.84
CA THR A 279 1.97 2.20 -9.25
C THR A 279 1.64 3.37 -8.36
N GLN A 280 0.79 4.27 -8.85
CA GLN A 280 0.17 5.26 -7.98
C GLN A 280 -0.64 4.55 -6.90
N ILE A 281 -0.60 5.09 -5.67
CA ILE A 281 -1.42 4.62 -4.57
C ILE A 281 -2.91 4.84 -4.92
N PRO A 282 -3.75 3.78 -4.97
CA PRO A 282 -5.16 3.93 -5.27
C PRO A 282 -5.92 4.59 -4.11
N ASP A 283 -7.10 5.13 -4.38
CA ASP A 283 -8.04 5.53 -3.33
C ASP A 283 -8.70 4.31 -2.65
N ALA A 284 -9.50 4.57 -1.62
CA ALA A 284 -10.28 3.54 -0.93
C ALA A 284 -11.80 3.65 -1.14
N TYR A 285 -12.26 4.22 -2.26
CA TYR A 285 -13.68 4.17 -2.64
C TYR A 285 -13.97 2.86 -3.38
N THR A 286 -14.12 1.78 -2.61
CA THR A 286 -14.06 0.41 -3.11
C THR A 286 -15.38 -0.15 -3.61
N LEU A 287 -16.52 0.36 -3.13
CA LEU A 287 -17.82 -0.22 -3.43
C LEU A 287 -18.12 -0.13 -4.93
N GLY A 288 -18.20 -1.29 -5.57
CA GLY A 288 -18.43 -1.44 -7.00
C GLY A 288 -17.18 -1.51 -7.86
N ASP A 289 -15.98 -1.30 -7.30
CA ASP A 289 -14.71 -1.16 -8.03
C ASP A 289 -13.93 -2.48 -8.26
N HIS A 290 -14.55 -3.62 -7.93
CA HIS A 290 -14.02 -4.96 -8.18
C HIS A 290 -13.73 -5.25 -9.68
N PRO A 291 -12.83 -6.20 -10.01
CA PRO A 291 -11.85 -6.80 -9.10
C PRO A 291 -10.82 -5.76 -8.62
N TYR A 292 -10.13 -6.07 -7.52
CA TYR A 292 -9.20 -5.15 -6.86
C TYR A 292 -7.74 -5.46 -7.23
N SER A 293 -6.84 -4.53 -6.86
CA SER A 293 -5.51 -4.33 -7.43
C SER A 293 -5.55 -3.75 -8.86
N TRP A 294 -4.42 -3.23 -9.36
CA TRP A 294 -4.35 -2.71 -10.73
C TRP A 294 -4.51 -3.81 -11.79
N SER A 295 -3.98 -5.00 -11.55
CA SER A 295 -4.11 -6.15 -12.46
C SER A 295 -5.41 -6.92 -12.32
N GLY A 296 -6.15 -6.74 -11.21
CA GLY A 296 -7.42 -7.43 -10.95
C GLY A 296 -7.26 -8.78 -10.23
N VAL A 297 -6.10 -9.09 -9.65
CA VAL A 297 -5.86 -10.40 -8.99
C VAL A 297 -6.75 -10.65 -7.77
N ALA A 298 -7.18 -9.61 -7.07
CA ALA A 298 -8.03 -9.72 -5.90
C ALA A 298 -9.51 -9.71 -6.33
N MET A 299 -9.98 -10.88 -6.76
CA MET A 299 -11.31 -11.04 -7.37
C MET A 299 -12.24 -12.01 -6.61
N ALA A 300 -11.70 -12.81 -5.69
CA ALA A 300 -12.42 -13.87 -4.98
C ALA A 300 -12.34 -13.68 -3.47
N GLY A 301 -13.35 -14.13 -2.74
CA GLY A 301 -13.42 -13.99 -1.27
C GLY A 301 -14.48 -12.98 -0.82
N PRO A 302 -14.58 -12.72 0.50
CA PRO A 302 -15.52 -11.76 1.03
C PRO A 302 -15.38 -10.37 0.40
N PHE A 303 -16.49 -9.64 0.31
CA PHE A 303 -16.57 -8.30 -0.28
C PHE A 303 -16.03 -8.25 -1.73
N LYS A 304 -16.31 -9.30 -2.50
CA LYS A 304 -15.86 -9.49 -3.90
C LYS A 304 -14.33 -9.53 -4.05
N GLY A 305 -13.63 -9.99 -3.02
CA GLY A 305 -12.18 -10.05 -2.96
C GLY A 305 -11.50 -8.83 -2.33
N LEU A 306 -12.24 -7.86 -1.77
CA LEU A 306 -11.62 -6.71 -1.11
C LEU A 306 -10.80 -7.14 0.13
N THR A 307 -11.30 -8.13 0.88
CA THR A 307 -10.54 -8.74 1.99
C THR A 307 -9.19 -9.26 1.53
N VAL A 308 -9.11 -9.87 0.35
CA VAL A 308 -7.86 -10.39 -0.23
C VAL A 308 -6.92 -9.25 -0.60
N PHE A 309 -7.44 -8.15 -1.14
CA PHE A 309 -6.64 -6.97 -1.44
C PHE A 309 -6.07 -6.30 -0.18
N SER A 310 -6.91 -6.11 0.85
CA SER A 310 -6.50 -5.56 2.15
C SER A 310 -5.43 -6.44 2.81
N ASN A 311 -5.57 -7.77 2.72
CA ASN A 311 -4.57 -8.72 3.21
C ASN A 311 -3.21 -8.52 2.56
N ASN A 312 -3.16 -8.46 1.22
CA ASN A 312 -1.92 -8.43 0.45
C ASN A 312 -0.99 -7.28 0.85
N VAL A 313 -1.56 -6.12 1.21
CA VAL A 313 -0.77 -4.97 1.65
C VAL A 313 -0.03 -5.27 2.95
N HIS A 314 -0.68 -5.85 3.94
CA HIS A 314 -0.07 -6.11 5.24
C HIS A 314 0.74 -7.41 5.27
N ALA A 315 0.30 -8.46 4.58
CA ALA A 315 0.96 -9.77 4.53
C ALA A 315 2.28 -9.76 3.74
N GLN A 316 2.38 -8.97 2.67
CA GLN A 316 3.54 -8.99 1.78
C GLN A 316 4.33 -7.68 1.79
N ASN A 317 3.65 -6.54 1.69
CA ASN A 317 4.34 -5.27 1.44
C ASN A 317 4.92 -4.65 2.71
N SER A 318 4.33 -4.94 3.87
CA SER A 318 4.86 -4.49 5.16
C SER A 318 5.80 -5.50 5.82
N ASP A 319 6.00 -6.66 5.19
CA ASP A 319 6.92 -7.71 5.63
C ASP A 319 7.30 -8.62 4.45
N SER A 320 8.47 -8.38 3.85
CA SER A 320 8.94 -9.18 2.72
C SER A 320 9.37 -10.59 3.13
N LEU A 321 9.67 -10.84 4.42
CA LEU A 321 10.09 -12.15 4.89
C LEU A 321 8.98 -13.20 4.78
N SER A 322 7.71 -12.79 4.73
CA SER A 322 6.57 -13.70 4.57
C SER A 322 6.64 -14.58 3.32
N GLN A 323 7.45 -14.16 2.34
CA GLN A 323 7.63 -14.78 1.03
C GLN A 323 8.77 -15.79 1.00
N SER A 324 9.47 -15.98 2.11
CA SER A 324 10.56 -16.95 2.25
C SER A 324 10.19 -18.37 1.78
N PRO A 325 8.96 -18.89 2.02
CA PRO A 325 8.60 -20.24 1.56
C PRO A 325 8.43 -20.34 0.03
N ALA A 326 8.08 -19.23 -0.61
CA ALA A 326 7.87 -19.13 -2.06
C ALA A 326 9.11 -18.64 -2.83
N SER A 327 10.20 -18.29 -2.12
CA SER A 327 11.36 -17.61 -2.70
C SER A 327 12.01 -18.37 -3.86
N ARG A 328 11.96 -19.71 -3.83
CA ARG A 328 12.50 -20.54 -4.92
C ARG A 328 11.69 -20.41 -6.20
N ALA A 329 10.37 -20.43 -6.09
CA ALA A 329 9.48 -20.30 -7.25
C ALA A 329 9.45 -18.88 -7.81
N LEU A 330 9.46 -17.87 -6.92
CA LEU A 330 9.33 -16.46 -7.32
C LEU A 330 10.68 -15.82 -7.72
N PHE A 331 11.77 -16.22 -7.08
CA PHE A 331 13.07 -15.54 -7.20
C PHE A 331 14.22 -16.46 -7.61
N GLY A 332 14.00 -17.77 -7.68
CA GLY A 332 15.08 -18.73 -7.96
C GLY A 332 16.10 -18.86 -6.81
N MET A 333 15.75 -18.38 -5.61
CA MET A 333 16.64 -18.33 -4.44
C MET A 333 16.24 -19.39 -3.40
N SER A 334 17.19 -19.93 -2.65
CA SER A 334 16.83 -20.75 -1.48
C SER A 334 16.21 -19.85 -0.41
N GLU A 335 15.44 -20.45 0.49
CA GLU A 335 14.88 -19.74 1.64
C GLU A 335 15.98 -19.11 2.50
N ASP A 336 17.08 -19.84 2.74
CA ASP A 336 18.24 -19.32 3.49
C ASP A 336 18.90 -18.13 2.77
N VAL A 337 19.10 -18.17 1.45
CA VAL A 337 19.67 -17.02 0.73
C VAL A 337 18.70 -15.83 0.75
N TYR A 338 17.40 -16.06 0.65
CA TYR A 338 16.38 -15.01 0.71
C TYR A 338 16.35 -14.30 2.06
N ILE A 339 16.12 -15.06 3.15
CA ILE A 339 16.12 -14.53 4.53
C ILE A 339 17.48 -13.91 4.85
N GLY A 340 18.56 -14.61 4.51
CA GLY A 340 19.92 -14.14 4.77
C GLY A 340 20.20 -12.81 4.06
N THR A 341 19.70 -12.60 2.84
CA THR A 341 19.83 -11.33 2.09
C THR A 341 19.13 -10.19 2.82
N ILE A 342 17.88 -10.39 3.24
CA ILE A 342 17.06 -9.37 3.92
C ILE A 342 17.67 -8.97 5.27
N LEU A 343 18.27 -9.92 5.99
CA LEU A 343 18.72 -9.72 7.37
C LEU A 343 20.19 -9.26 7.51
N GLN A 344 20.97 -9.14 6.43
CA GLN A 344 22.41 -8.83 6.54
C GLN A 344 22.68 -7.49 7.24
N ARG A 345 21.83 -6.49 6.98
CA ARG A 345 22.01 -5.11 7.46
C ARG A 345 20.97 -4.63 8.45
N ALA A 346 20.11 -5.51 8.94
CA ALA A 346 19.11 -5.14 9.94
C ALA A 346 19.74 -4.33 11.08
N PRO A 347 19.22 -3.14 11.45
CA PRO A 347 19.82 -2.30 12.47
C PRO A 347 19.77 -2.96 13.85
N ALA A 348 18.67 -3.64 14.18
CA ALA A 348 18.54 -4.35 15.44
C ALA A 348 19.39 -5.63 15.44
N SER A 349 20.24 -5.79 16.45
CA SER A 349 21.11 -6.96 16.59
C SER A 349 20.35 -8.28 16.71
N THR A 350 19.11 -8.24 17.19
CA THR A 350 18.20 -9.39 17.27
C THR A 350 17.92 -9.99 15.89
N TYR A 351 17.83 -9.15 14.85
CA TYR A 351 17.50 -9.57 13.48
C TYR A 351 18.71 -9.55 12.53
N ARG A 352 19.85 -8.97 12.93
CA ARG A 352 21.05 -8.90 12.09
C ARG A 352 21.73 -10.26 11.95
N TYR A 353 21.55 -10.90 10.79
CA TYR A 353 22.20 -12.18 10.51
C TYR A 353 23.72 -12.02 10.29
N GLN A 354 24.50 -12.90 10.91
CA GLN A 354 25.97 -12.87 10.82
C GLN A 354 26.49 -14.21 10.29
N PRO A 355 26.88 -14.28 8.99
CA PRO A 355 27.36 -15.52 8.36
C PRO A 355 28.50 -16.23 9.11
N LYS A 356 29.36 -15.48 9.79
CA LYS A 356 30.51 -15.99 10.55
C LYS A 356 30.12 -16.85 11.77
N LYS A 357 28.87 -16.76 12.25
CA LYS A 357 28.39 -17.55 13.40
C LYS A 357 28.03 -19.00 13.03
N GLY A 358 28.08 -19.37 11.74
CA GLY A 358 27.95 -20.76 11.28
C GLY A 358 26.54 -21.35 11.29
N GLU A 359 25.57 -20.69 11.93
CA GLU A 359 24.15 -21.03 11.86
C GLU A 359 23.53 -20.62 10.51
N SER A 360 22.54 -21.37 10.00
CA SER A 360 21.85 -20.99 8.76
C SER A 360 20.93 -19.78 8.96
N PRO A 361 20.67 -18.94 7.94
CA PRO A 361 19.75 -17.82 8.05
C PRO A 361 18.35 -18.18 8.58
N THR A 362 17.76 -19.27 8.11
CA THR A 362 16.44 -19.72 8.60
C THR A 362 16.48 -20.14 10.08
N ALA A 363 17.55 -20.83 10.50
CA ALA A 363 17.71 -21.25 11.90
C ALA A 363 17.95 -20.06 12.83
N PHE A 364 18.76 -19.09 12.40
CA PHE A 364 18.96 -17.81 13.08
C PHE A 364 17.64 -17.06 13.23
N PHE A 365 16.90 -16.87 12.13
CA PHE A 365 15.66 -16.10 12.15
C PHE A 365 14.61 -16.74 13.06
N LYS A 366 14.49 -18.07 13.07
CA LYS A 366 13.56 -18.80 13.95
C LYS A 366 13.75 -18.49 15.45
N LYS A 367 14.96 -18.11 15.88
CA LYS A 367 15.23 -17.71 17.28
C LYS A 367 14.81 -16.27 17.60
N ALA A 368 14.72 -15.42 16.57
CA ALA A 368 14.39 -14.00 16.66
C ALA A 368 12.92 -13.70 16.29
N ASP A 369 12.23 -14.67 15.68
CA ASP A 369 10.87 -14.59 15.16
C ASP A 369 9.86 -14.22 16.28
N PRO A 370 9.22 -13.04 16.22
CA PRO A 370 8.21 -12.61 17.19
C PRO A 370 6.87 -13.32 16.99
N THR A 371 6.67 -14.02 15.87
CA THR A 371 5.44 -14.71 15.48
C THR A 371 5.70 -16.18 15.11
N PRO A 372 6.16 -17.01 16.07
CA PRO A 372 6.70 -18.33 15.77
C PRO A 372 5.74 -19.23 14.97
N GLY A 373 6.26 -19.78 13.88
CA GLY A 373 5.56 -20.81 13.11
C GLY A 373 4.74 -20.28 11.94
N VAL A 374 4.76 -18.96 11.70
CA VAL A 374 4.25 -18.33 10.47
C VAL A 374 5.42 -17.60 9.80
N PRO A 375 5.56 -17.60 8.46
CA PRO A 375 6.67 -16.92 7.81
C PRO A 375 6.57 -15.41 7.99
N GLY A 376 7.69 -14.73 8.21
CA GLY A 376 7.71 -13.29 8.45
C GLY A 376 7.76 -12.93 9.94
N VAL A 377 7.53 -11.66 10.24
CA VAL A 377 7.44 -11.07 11.58
C VAL A 377 6.07 -10.45 11.88
N ASN A 378 5.20 -10.33 10.86
CA ASN A 378 3.84 -9.82 11.05
C ASN A 378 2.91 -10.87 11.66
N GLN A 379 1.87 -10.39 12.34
CA GLN A 379 0.82 -11.23 12.92
C GLN A 379 -0.06 -11.82 11.80
N MET A 380 0.16 -13.11 11.54
CA MET A 380 -0.44 -13.82 10.42
C MET A 380 -0.83 -15.24 10.81
N VAL A 381 -1.62 -15.89 9.94
CA VAL A 381 -1.94 -17.31 9.99
C VAL A 381 -1.69 -17.97 8.63
N LYS A 382 -1.40 -19.27 8.66
CA LYS A 382 -1.29 -20.09 7.45
C LYS A 382 -2.69 -20.55 7.03
N PRO A 383 -3.18 -20.17 5.84
CA PRO A 383 -4.40 -20.76 5.31
C PRO A 383 -4.20 -22.26 5.03
N PRO A 384 -5.27 -23.06 4.90
CA PRO A 384 -5.16 -24.49 4.59
C PRO A 384 -4.39 -24.80 3.30
N SER A 385 -4.36 -23.85 2.36
CA SER A 385 -3.61 -23.98 1.10
C SER A 385 -2.12 -23.69 1.22
N PHE A 386 -1.63 -23.19 2.36
CA PHE A 386 -0.21 -22.85 2.53
C PHE A 386 0.70 -24.05 2.22
N PRO A 387 1.81 -23.89 1.47
CA PRO A 387 2.41 -22.63 0.99
C PRO A 387 1.99 -22.23 -0.44
N LYS A 388 0.87 -22.74 -0.97
CA LYS A 388 0.39 -22.39 -2.30
C LYS A 388 -0.17 -20.98 -2.34
N ILE A 389 0.05 -20.31 -3.47
CA ILE A 389 -0.61 -19.04 -3.80
C ILE A 389 -1.98 -19.35 -4.41
N THR A 390 -3.01 -18.61 -4.04
CA THR A 390 -4.39 -18.86 -4.49
C THR A 390 -5.15 -17.57 -4.77
N LEU A 391 -6.34 -17.66 -5.38
CA LEU A 391 -7.22 -16.48 -5.56
C LEU A 391 -7.65 -15.83 -4.23
N ALA A 392 -7.53 -16.55 -3.11
CA ALA A 392 -7.91 -16.06 -1.78
C ALA A 392 -6.73 -15.72 -0.87
N ALA A 393 -5.49 -16.01 -1.31
CA ALA A 393 -4.26 -15.75 -0.59
C ALA A 393 -3.12 -15.57 -1.61
N PRO A 394 -3.05 -14.40 -2.29
CA PRO A 394 -2.08 -14.13 -3.36
C PRO A 394 -0.62 -14.13 -2.88
N ASP A 395 -0.43 -13.91 -1.59
CA ASP A 395 0.83 -13.88 -0.83
C ASP A 395 1.07 -15.18 -0.03
N GLY A 396 0.11 -16.10 -0.04
CA GLY A 396 0.15 -17.40 0.64
C GLY A 396 -0.25 -17.38 2.13
N VAL A 397 -0.54 -16.23 2.74
CA VAL A 397 -0.82 -16.10 4.20
C VAL A 397 -1.98 -15.13 4.47
N HIS A 398 -2.54 -15.15 5.68
CA HIS A 398 -3.57 -14.18 6.08
C HIS A 398 -3.14 -13.40 7.32
N VAL A 399 -3.09 -12.06 7.28
CA VAL A 399 -2.89 -11.25 8.49
C VAL A 399 -4.08 -11.42 9.42
N SER A 400 -3.80 -11.70 10.68
CA SER A 400 -4.81 -11.90 11.72
C SER A 400 -4.14 -11.80 13.09
N SER A 401 -4.64 -10.88 13.91
CA SER A 401 -4.05 -10.60 15.22
C SER A 401 -4.45 -11.66 16.27
N PRO A 402 -3.56 -12.04 17.21
CA PRO A 402 -3.93 -12.87 18.34
C PRO A 402 -5.10 -12.27 19.14
N GLY A 403 -6.06 -13.12 19.54
CA GLY A 403 -7.28 -12.69 20.23
C GLY A 403 -8.41 -12.24 19.30
N ARG A 404 -8.20 -12.24 17.98
CA ARG A 404 -9.22 -12.02 16.94
C ARG A 404 -9.59 -13.33 16.25
N ASN A 405 -10.58 -13.26 15.36
CA ASN A 405 -10.82 -14.34 14.41
C ASN A 405 -10.00 -14.16 13.13
N VAL A 406 -9.77 -15.25 12.41
CA VAL A 406 -9.05 -15.25 11.13
C VAL A 406 -9.70 -14.26 10.16
N ASN A 407 -8.89 -13.36 9.60
CA ASN A 407 -9.30 -12.28 8.69
C ASN A 407 -10.34 -11.30 9.26
N GLU A 408 -10.65 -11.28 10.57
CA GLU A 408 -11.67 -10.37 11.13
C GLU A 408 -11.35 -8.91 10.79
N GLU A 409 -10.10 -8.48 10.97
CA GLU A 409 -9.66 -7.11 10.71
C GLU A 409 -9.66 -6.77 9.21
N ASN A 410 -9.23 -7.70 8.35
CA ASN A 410 -9.31 -7.53 6.88
C ASN A 410 -10.76 -7.43 6.40
N ASN A 411 -11.65 -8.26 6.94
CA ASN A 411 -13.08 -8.19 6.66
C ASN A 411 -13.69 -6.89 7.17
N ALA A 412 -13.28 -6.44 8.35
CA ALA A 412 -13.76 -5.21 8.96
C ALA A 412 -13.39 -3.98 8.14
N VAL A 413 -12.11 -3.83 7.77
CA VAL A 413 -11.68 -2.68 6.95
C VAL A 413 -12.32 -2.71 5.57
N SER A 414 -12.51 -3.89 4.97
CA SER A 414 -13.19 -4.05 3.68
C SER A 414 -14.67 -3.62 3.75
N ALA A 415 -15.38 -4.05 4.81
CA ALA A 415 -16.76 -3.64 5.05
C ALA A 415 -16.87 -2.13 5.22
N TRP A 416 -15.97 -1.53 6.00
CA TRP A 416 -15.96 -0.09 6.26
C TRP A 416 -15.59 0.72 5.00
N GLN A 417 -14.59 0.32 4.23
CA GLN A 417 -14.22 0.96 2.97
C GLN A 417 -15.39 1.01 1.97
N ASN A 418 -16.21 -0.04 1.93
CA ASN A 418 -17.42 -0.06 1.10
C ASN A 418 -18.50 0.95 1.54
N THR A 419 -18.37 1.57 2.72
CA THR A 419 -19.25 2.66 3.17
C THR A 419 -18.78 4.03 2.70
N LEU A 420 -17.51 4.19 2.31
CA LEU A 420 -16.92 5.49 2.02
C LEU A 420 -17.50 6.11 0.75
N ARG A 421 -17.74 7.43 0.82
CA ARG A 421 -18.09 8.26 -0.34
C ARG A 421 -17.04 9.34 -0.55
N PRO A 422 -16.69 9.63 -1.82
CA PRO A 422 -15.76 10.71 -2.11
C PRO A 422 -16.30 12.06 -1.63
N PRO A 423 -15.45 12.94 -1.09
CA PRO A 423 -15.83 14.33 -0.82
C PRO A 423 -16.32 15.03 -2.09
N GLU A 424 -17.11 16.10 -1.92
CA GLU A 424 -17.53 16.90 -3.07
C GLU A 424 -16.33 17.53 -3.79
N PRO A 425 -16.29 17.48 -5.13
CA PRO A 425 -15.23 18.13 -5.88
C PRO A 425 -15.26 19.65 -5.67
N ARG A 426 -14.07 20.27 -5.66
CA ARG A 426 -13.96 21.73 -5.46
C ARG A 426 -14.48 22.54 -6.64
N GLN A 427 -14.43 21.97 -7.84
CA GLN A 427 -14.92 22.60 -9.07
C GLN A 427 -16.43 22.45 -9.13
N LYS A 428 -17.16 23.56 -9.28
CA LYS A 428 -18.61 23.56 -9.46
C LYS A 428 -18.99 23.57 -10.95
N THR A 429 -20.18 23.08 -11.26
CA THR A 429 -20.75 23.06 -12.62
C THR A 429 -22.28 22.98 -12.57
N ASP A 430 -22.92 23.24 -13.69
CA ASP A 430 -24.38 23.16 -13.84
C ASP A 430 -24.84 21.80 -14.41
N GLY A 431 -26.11 21.47 -14.19
CA GLY A 431 -26.68 20.20 -14.63
C GLY A 431 -26.77 20.04 -16.16
N GLN A 432 -26.82 21.12 -16.94
CA GLN A 432 -26.83 21.05 -18.40
C GLN A 432 -25.46 20.61 -18.94
N THR A 433 -24.39 21.14 -18.36
CA THR A 433 -23.01 20.72 -18.64
C THR A 433 -22.81 19.25 -18.33
N ILE A 434 -23.27 18.77 -17.16
CA ILE A 434 -23.20 17.34 -16.77
C ILE A 434 -23.96 16.47 -17.79
N ARG A 435 -25.20 16.81 -18.13
CA ARG A 435 -25.99 16.04 -19.12
C ARG A 435 -25.34 16.00 -20.50
N ARG A 436 -24.70 17.10 -20.91
CA ARG A 436 -23.93 17.12 -22.17
C ARG A 436 -22.72 16.21 -22.08
N GLY A 437 -21.94 16.28 -21.00
CA GLY A 437 -20.78 15.43 -20.78
C GLY A 437 -21.12 13.95 -20.80
N ARG A 438 -22.25 13.56 -20.20
CA ARG A 438 -22.76 12.19 -20.27
C ARG A 438 -23.06 11.75 -21.70
N ARG A 439 -23.70 12.59 -22.52
CA ARG A 439 -23.93 12.26 -23.94
C ARG A 439 -22.63 12.07 -24.70
N VAL A 440 -21.63 12.92 -24.47
CA VAL A 440 -20.29 12.78 -25.08
C VAL A 440 -19.64 11.47 -24.65
N PHE A 441 -19.74 11.11 -23.36
CA PHE A 441 -19.22 9.85 -22.83
C PHE A 441 -19.85 8.62 -23.50
N GLU A 442 -21.17 8.65 -23.73
CA GLU A 442 -21.91 7.59 -24.43
C GLU A 442 -21.55 7.55 -25.92
N GLN A 443 -21.54 8.71 -26.60
CA GLN A 443 -21.22 8.84 -28.04
C GLN A 443 -19.79 8.42 -28.37
N ALA A 444 -18.83 8.70 -27.48
CA ALA A 444 -17.45 8.30 -27.64
C ALA A 444 -17.17 6.83 -27.31
N GLY A 445 -18.20 6.06 -26.91
CA GLY A 445 -18.07 4.64 -26.62
C GLY A 445 -17.38 4.33 -25.28
N CYS A 446 -17.16 5.32 -24.41
CA CYS A 446 -16.54 5.10 -23.10
C CYS A 446 -17.32 4.09 -22.25
N ILE A 447 -18.64 4.04 -22.44
CA ILE A 447 -19.56 3.10 -21.78
C ILE A 447 -19.30 1.62 -22.11
N SER A 448 -18.53 1.29 -23.15
CA SER A 448 -18.15 -0.10 -23.44
C SER A 448 -17.30 -0.74 -22.33
N CYS A 449 -16.50 0.08 -21.65
CA CYS A 449 -15.66 -0.33 -20.51
C CYS A 449 -16.15 0.29 -19.20
N HIS A 450 -16.40 1.60 -19.21
CA HIS A 450 -16.85 2.35 -18.03
C HIS A 450 -18.38 2.39 -17.95
N ALA A 451 -18.98 1.22 -17.72
CA ALA A 451 -20.42 0.99 -17.76
C ALA A 451 -21.11 1.03 -16.39
N GLY A 452 -22.43 1.02 -16.40
CA GLY A 452 -23.24 0.78 -15.20
C GLY A 452 -23.15 1.88 -14.15
N ARG A 453 -23.70 1.58 -12.95
CA ARG A 453 -23.87 2.57 -11.87
C ARG A 453 -22.55 3.08 -11.27
N TYR A 454 -21.48 2.30 -11.36
CA TYR A 454 -20.16 2.64 -10.82
C TYR A 454 -19.17 3.05 -11.91
N LEU A 455 -19.62 3.19 -13.17
CA LEU A 455 -18.77 3.53 -14.32
C LEU A 455 -17.58 2.57 -14.50
N THR A 456 -17.84 1.27 -14.33
CA THR A 456 -16.94 0.16 -14.62
C THR A 456 -17.78 -1.07 -14.97
N ASN A 457 -17.32 -1.85 -15.95
CA ASN A 457 -17.89 -3.15 -16.30
C ASN A 457 -17.30 -4.31 -15.48
N ASN A 458 -16.41 -3.99 -14.53
CA ASN A 458 -15.74 -4.94 -13.64
C ASN A 458 -14.93 -6.03 -14.37
N LYS A 459 -14.41 -5.73 -15.56
CA LYS A 459 -13.53 -6.62 -16.34
C LYS A 459 -12.08 -6.20 -16.29
N VAL A 460 -11.21 -7.15 -16.57
CA VAL A 460 -9.78 -6.98 -16.87
C VAL A 460 -9.59 -6.95 -18.38
N ILE A 461 -8.96 -5.90 -18.87
CA ILE A 461 -8.64 -5.67 -20.28
C ILE A 461 -7.17 -6.01 -20.51
N SER A 462 -6.85 -6.74 -21.58
CA SER A 462 -5.47 -7.08 -21.94
C SER A 462 -4.59 -5.83 -22.02
N ALA A 463 -3.38 -5.94 -21.48
CA ALA A 463 -2.36 -4.88 -21.57
C ALA A 463 -2.03 -4.53 -23.04
N GLU A 464 -2.14 -5.49 -23.96
CA GLU A 464 -1.95 -5.30 -25.39
C GLU A 464 -3.06 -4.45 -26.02
N THR A 465 -4.31 -4.67 -25.59
CA THR A 465 -5.47 -3.91 -26.08
C THR A 465 -5.46 -2.48 -25.56
N ILE A 466 -5.19 -2.28 -24.26
CA ILE A 466 -5.24 -0.94 -23.65
C ILE A 466 -3.96 -0.13 -23.92
N GLY A 467 -2.85 -0.80 -24.22
CA GLY A 467 -1.58 -0.17 -24.65
C GLY A 467 -0.82 0.59 -23.55
N THR A 468 -1.25 0.49 -22.28
CA THR A 468 -0.55 1.12 -21.15
C THR A 468 0.78 0.42 -20.87
N GLU A 469 1.58 0.93 -19.93
CA GLU A 469 2.81 0.23 -19.53
C GLU A 469 2.50 -1.22 -19.11
N PRO A 470 3.13 -2.26 -19.70
CA PRO A 470 2.66 -3.64 -19.57
C PRO A 470 3.29 -4.43 -18.42
N THR A 471 4.30 -3.90 -17.72
CA THR A 471 5.08 -4.74 -16.79
C THR A 471 4.33 -5.10 -15.52
N ARG A 472 3.53 -4.17 -14.98
CA ARG A 472 2.69 -4.45 -13.79
C ARG A 472 1.63 -5.52 -14.07
N ALA A 473 1.10 -5.58 -15.28
CA ALA A 473 0.16 -6.63 -15.68
C ALA A 473 0.74 -8.05 -15.56
N GLN A 474 2.07 -8.21 -15.58
CA GLN A 474 2.75 -9.51 -15.55
C GLN A 474 3.32 -9.88 -14.18
N SER A 475 3.11 -9.06 -13.15
CA SER A 475 3.81 -9.22 -11.86
C SER A 475 3.50 -10.54 -11.14
N PHE A 476 2.35 -11.16 -11.41
CA PHE A 476 1.97 -12.45 -10.82
C PHE A 476 2.31 -13.67 -11.68
N LYS A 477 2.94 -13.49 -12.86
CA LYS A 477 3.21 -14.60 -13.79
C LYS A 477 3.98 -15.76 -13.14
N LYS A 478 4.96 -15.47 -12.29
CA LYS A 478 5.78 -16.50 -11.63
C LYS A 478 5.00 -17.33 -10.59
N ALA A 479 3.92 -16.76 -10.03
CA ALA A 479 3.08 -17.44 -9.05
C ALA A 479 2.33 -18.65 -9.65
N GLU A 480 2.16 -18.70 -10.97
CA GLU A 480 1.51 -19.82 -11.68
C GLU A 480 2.10 -21.18 -11.30
N SER A 481 3.41 -21.27 -11.15
CA SER A 481 4.12 -22.52 -10.80
C SER A 481 3.74 -23.09 -9.42
N ILE A 482 3.20 -22.26 -8.54
CA ILE A 482 2.79 -22.62 -7.18
C ILE A 482 1.32 -22.28 -6.90
N PHE A 483 0.53 -22.09 -7.96
CA PHE A 483 -0.89 -21.78 -7.86
C PHE A 483 -1.67 -23.00 -7.36
N GLY A 484 -2.60 -22.78 -6.43
CA GLY A 484 -3.35 -23.84 -5.75
C GLY A 484 -4.84 -23.57 -5.65
N LYS A 485 -5.56 -24.53 -5.04
CA LYS A 485 -6.98 -24.39 -4.73
C LYS A 485 -7.16 -23.35 -3.62
N SER A 486 -8.14 -22.46 -3.78
CA SER A 486 -8.48 -21.46 -2.75
C SER A 486 -9.26 -22.09 -1.59
N LEU A 487 -8.56 -22.30 -0.48
CA LEU A 487 -9.12 -22.74 0.79
C LEU A 487 -8.77 -21.71 1.87
N VAL A 488 -9.72 -21.44 2.76
CA VAL A 488 -9.55 -20.50 3.87
C VAL A 488 -10.08 -21.12 5.16
N HIS A 489 -9.65 -20.61 6.31
CA HIS A 489 -10.32 -20.93 7.58
C HIS A 489 -11.65 -20.18 7.67
N SER A 490 -12.61 -20.71 8.43
CA SER A 490 -13.90 -20.03 8.64
C SER A 490 -13.72 -18.67 9.33
N PRO A 491 -14.56 -17.65 9.05
CA PRO A 491 -14.45 -16.32 9.66
C PRO A 491 -14.61 -16.27 11.18
N ASP A 492 -15.12 -17.33 11.81
CA ASP A 492 -15.28 -17.49 13.26
C ASP A 492 -14.14 -18.31 13.90
N THR A 493 -13.18 -18.78 13.11
CA THR A 493 -11.99 -19.47 13.63
C THR A 493 -11.14 -18.47 14.45
N PRO A 494 -10.84 -18.75 15.73
CA PRO A 494 -10.04 -17.86 16.56
C PRO A 494 -8.54 -17.93 16.21
N VAL A 495 -7.80 -16.90 16.60
CA VAL A 495 -6.33 -16.82 16.55
C VAL A 495 -5.77 -16.74 17.97
N PRO A 496 -4.84 -17.63 18.38
CA PRO A 496 -4.18 -18.67 17.59
C PRO A 496 -5.12 -19.77 17.08
N LEU A 497 -4.76 -20.37 15.94
CA LEU A 497 -5.58 -21.40 15.30
C LEU A 497 -5.80 -22.60 16.24
N PRO A 498 -7.03 -23.13 16.34
CA PRO A 498 -7.30 -24.37 17.06
C PRO A 498 -6.61 -25.57 16.37
N ARG A 499 -6.55 -26.72 17.05
CA ARG A 499 -5.91 -27.93 16.50
C ARG A 499 -6.53 -28.43 15.18
N LYS A 500 -7.82 -28.19 14.97
CA LYS A 500 -8.59 -28.57 13.78
C LYS A 500 -9.51 -27.39 13.40
N PRO A 501 -8.98 -26.35 12.76
CA PRO A 501 -9.80 -25.23 12.31
C PRO A 501 -10.75 -25.68 11.21
N GLU A 502 -11.92 -25.05 11.13
CA GLU A 502 -12.86 -25.32 10.05
C GLU A 502 -12.33 -24.74 8.74
N VAL A 503 -12.42 -25.53 7.66
CA VAL A 503 -11.88 -25.19 6.35
C VAL A 503 -13.01 -24.99 5.36
N LEU A 504 -13.01 -23.83 4.72
CA LEU A 504 -13.97 -23.46 3.70
C LEU A 504 -13.33 -23.44 2.32
N LYS A 505 -14.07 -23.91 1.32
CA LYS A 505 -13.70 -23.75 -0.09
C LYS A 505 -14.25 -22.42 -0.60
N VAL A 506 -13.37 -21.56 -1.10
CA VAL A 506 -13.80 -20.30 -1.71
C VAL A 506 -14.52 -20.60 -3.03
N PRO A 507 -15.73 -20.07 -3.26
CA PRO A 507 -16.44 -20.27 -4.52
C PRO A 507 -15.71 -19.60 -5.69
N THR A 508 -15.02 -20.39 -6.51
CA THR A 508 -14.28 -19.89 -7.68
C THR A 508 -14.80 -20.40 -9.01
N ALA A 509 -15.77 -21.32 -9.02
CA ALA A 509 -16.27 -21.97 -10.23
C ALA A 509 -17.03 -21.04 -11.19
N GLY A 510 -17.57 -19.92 -10.68
CA GLY A 510 -18.31 -18.94 -11.47
C GLY A 510 -17.44 -17.86 -12.13
N PHE A 511 -16.12 -17.86 -11.90
CA PHE A 511 -15.23 -16.89 -12.55
C PHE A 511 -14.94 -17.28 -13.99
N ASP A 512 -14.95 -16.29 -14.88
CA ASP A 512 -14.49 -16.44 -16.26
C ASP A 512 -12.98 -16.80 -16.26
N PRO A 513 -12.60 -17.97 -16.82
CA PRO A 513 -11.19 -18.39 -16.88
C PRO A 513 -10.29 -17.38 -17.58
N GLU A 514 -10.77 -16.66 -18.60
CA GLU A 514 -9.97 -15.65 -19.29
C GLU A 514 -9.70 -14.44 -18.39
N GLN A 515 -10.63 -14.08 -17.50
CA GLN A 515 -10.39 -13.02 -16.51
C GLN A 515 -9.33 -13.41 -15.49
N ILE A 516 -9.31 -14.68 -15.05
CA ILE A 516 -8.23 -15.19 -14.18
C ILE A 516 -6.90 -15.16 -14.93
N LYS A 517 -6.88 -15.67 -16.17
CA LYS A 517 -5.70 -15.73 -17.03
C LYS A 517 -5.09 -14.34 -17.28
N LEU A 518 -5.93 -13.33 -17.53
CA LEU A 518 -5.50 -11.93 -17.67
C LEU A 518 -5.04 -11.33 -16.35
N SER A 519 -5.78 -11.53 -15.25
CA SER A 519 -5.45 -10.91 -13.96
C SER A 519 -4.11 -11.40 -13.40
N TRP A 520 -3.82 -12.69 -13.60
CA TRP A 520 -2.65 -13.38 -13.06
C TRP A 520 -1.52 -13.58 -14.07
N ALA A 521 -1.70 -13.14 -15.32
CA ALA A 521 -0.77 -13.35 -16.43
C ALA A 521 -0.35 -14.83 -16.65
N GLN A 522 -1.29 -15.75 -16.43
CA GLN A 522 -1.08 -17.20 -16.56
C GLN A 522 -0.89 -17.64 -18.01
N GLY A 523 -0.13 -18.71 -18.20
CA GLY A 523 0.18 -19.28 -19.51
C GLY A 523 0.89 -18.28 -20.42
N ASP A 524 0.36 -18.11 -21.63
CA ASP A 524 0.86 -17.19 -22.65
C ASP A 524 0.42 -15.73 -22.45
N SER A 525 -0.49 -15.46 -21.50
CA SER A 525 -1.01 -14.13 -21.22
C SER A 525 0.08 -13.11 -20.90
N LYS A 526 -0.05 -11.91 -21.48
CA LYS A 526 0.73 -10.71 -21.12
C LYS A 526 0.13 -9.95 -19.94
N GLY A 527 -0.93 -10.50 -19.35
CA GLY A 527 -1.68 -9.87 -18.27
C GLY A 527 -2.64 -8.79 -18.77
N GLY A 528 -3.37 -8.21 -17.82
CA GLY A 528 -4.24 -7.08 -18.09
C GLY A 528 -4.39 -6.12 -16.92
N TYR A 529 -5.23 -5.12 -17.12
CA TYR A 529 -5.60 -4.13 -16.11
C TYR A 529 -7.11 -4.13 -15.93
N LYS A 530 -7.56 -4.09 -14.68
CA LYS A 530 -8.99 -3.94 -14.39
C LYS A 530 -9.47 -2.56 -14.80
N VAL A 531 -10.70 -2.47 -15.30
CA VAL A 531 -11.35 -1.19 -15.59
C VAL A 531 -11.73 -0.54 -14.25
N PRO A 532 -11.08 0.56 -13.84
CA PRO A 532 -11.42 1.20 -12.58
C PRO A 532 -12.79 1.88 -12.68
N SER A 533 -13.54 1.90 -11.59
CA SER A 533 -14.66 2.80 -11.38
C SER A 533 -14.18 4.24 -11.60
N LEU A 534 -15.04 5.09 -12.16
CA LEU A 534 -14.76 6.53 -12.30
C LEU A 534 -15.37 7.36 -11.16
N ILE A 535 -15.98 6.72 -10.16
CA ILE A 535 -16.51 7.43 -8.99
C ILE A 535 -15.36 8.07 -8.22
N GLY A 536 -15.49 9.36 -7.88
CA GLY A 536 -14.45 10.06 -7.12
C GLY A 536 -13.15 10.35 -7.90
N VAL A 537 -13.15 10.18 -9.24
CA VAL A 537 -11.97 10.40 -10.10
C VAL A 537 -11.31 11.78 -9.96
N TYR A 538 -12.06 12.78 -9.48
CA TYR A 538 -11.50 14.09 -9.12
C TYR A 538 -10.37 14.00 -8.07
N TRP A 539 -10.49 13.10 -7.10
CA TRP A 539 -9.54 12.95 -5.99
C TRP A 539 -8.38 11.99 -6.29
N ARG A 540 -8.31 11.47 -7.52
CA ARG A 540 -7.38 10.40 -7.89
C ARG A 540 -6.20 10.85 -8.72
N ALA A 541 -6.17 12.10 -9.20
CA ALA A 541 -5.10 12.60 -10.07
C ALA A 541 -3.71 12.39 -9.43
N PRO A 542 -2.66 11.99 -10.21
CA PRO A 542 -2.65 11.75 -11.66
C PRO A 542 -3.41 10.48 -12.12
N TYR A 543 -3.37 10.15 -13.41
CA TYR A 543 -4.18 9.04 -13.97
C TYR A 543 -3.35 7.94 -14.62
N LEU A 544 -4.00 6.79 -14.82
CA LEU A 544 -3.45 5.45 -15.14
C LEU A 544 -2.78 4.76 -13.95
N HIS A 545 -2.53 3.44 -14.08
CA HIS A 545 -1.86 2.65 -13.04
C HIS A 545 -0.46 3.17 -12.72
N ASP A 546 0.28 3.62 -13.74
CA ASP A 546 1.61 4.19 -13.61
C ASP A 546 1.58 5.68 -13.24
N GLY A 547 0.40 6.25 -12.97
CA GLY A 547 0.18 7.66 -12.63
C GLY A 547 0.85 8.65 -13.60
N GLY A 548 1.20 8.23 -14.82
CA GLY A 548 2.04 9.02 -15.71
C GLY A 548 1.31 10.21 -16.33
N VAL A 549 -0.02 10.26 -16.22
CA VAL A 549 -0.84 11.32 -16.78
C VAL A 549 -1.03 12.43 -15.75
N ALA A 550 -0.03 13.28 -15.65
CA ALA A 550 0.01 14.41 -14.74
C ALA A 550 0.13 15.73 -15.51
N VAL A 551 -0.77 16.68 -15.26
CA VAL A 551 -0.65 18.07 -15.71
C VAL A 551 -0.90 18.99 -14.53
N GLY A 552 -0.05 19.98 -14.35
CA GLY A 552 -0.15 20.96 -13.26
C GLY A 552 -1.30 21.95 -13.46
N SER A 553 -1.29 23.01 -12.66
CA SER A 553 -2.25 24.11 -12.75
C SER A 553 -2.21 24.83 -14.11
N SER A 554 -1.04 24.84 -14.76
CA SER A 554 -0.84 25.37 -16.11
C SER A 554 -0.66 24.24 -17.12
N LEU A 555 -1.21 24.39 -18.33
CA LEU A 555 -1.00 23.44 -19.44
C LEU A 555 0.44 23.37 -19.95
N LYS A 556 1.35 24.23 -19.45
CA LYS A 556 2.80 24.13 -19.70
C LYS A 556 3.50 23.13 -18.76
N GLU A 557 2.85 22.79 -17.65
CA GLU A 557 3.36 21.87 -16.61
C GLU A 557 2.94 20.43 -16.95
N THR A 558 3.39 19.92 -18.09
CA THR A 558 3.04 18.57 -18.59
C THR A 558 4.00 17.51 -18.09
N GLY A 559 3.48 16.39 -17.60
CA GLY A 559 4.24 15.24 -17.14
C GLY A 559 4.71 15.35 -15.69
N ILE A 560 5.10 14.21 -15.12
CA ILE A 560 5.64 14.11 -13.75
C ILE A 560 6.87 15.00 -13.53
N PRO A 561 7.82 15.15 -14.49
CA PRO A 561 9.00 16.00 -14.30
C PRO A 561 8.70 17.48 -14.06
N LYS A 562 7.55 17.98 -14.55
CA LYS A 562 7.11 19.37 -14.38
C LYS A 562 6.06 19.54 -13.27
N THR A 563 5.62 18.44 -12.65
CA THR A 563 4.59 18.42 -11.61
C THR A 563 5.13 17.80 -10.31
N ILE A 564 4.89 16.50 -10.10
CA ILE A 564 5.13 15.77 -8.85
C ILE A 564 6.60 15.88 -8.39
N ILE A 565 7.58 15.74 -9.30
CA ILE A 565 9.02 15.87 -8.99
C ILE A 565 9.38 17.29 -8.51
N LYS A 566 8.62 18.30 -8.93
CA LYS A 566 8.79 19.70 -8.52
C LYS A 566 7.95 20.07 -7.29
N GLY A 567 7.31 19.09 -6.63
CA GLY A 567 6.41 19.34 -5.51
C GLY A 567 5.13 20.06 -5.90
N LYS A 568 4.71 19.99 -7.17
CA LYS A 568 3.46 20.56 -7.65
C LYS A 568 2.43 19.43 -7.85
N PRO A 569 1.25 19.51 -7.24
CA PRO A 569 0.23 18.47 -7.39
C PRO A 569 -0.29 18.42 -8.84
N ALA A 570 -0.70 17.23 -9.28
CA ALA A 570 -1.44 17.08 -10.53
C ALA A 570 -2.81 17.77 -10.38
N ASN A 571 -3.16 18.63 -11.33
CA ASN A 571 -4.49 19.25 -11.38
C ASN A 571 -5.47 18.23 -11.99
N PRO A 572 -6.57 17.87 -11.30
CA PRO A 572 -7.50 16.86 -11.81
C PRO A 572 -8.11 17.21 -13.16
N TYR A 573 -8.54 18.46 -13.36
CA TYR A 573 -9.14 18.90 -14.62
C TYR A 573 -8.15 18.83 -15.78
N ASN A 574 -6.95 19.41 -15.63
CA ASN A 574 -5.95 19.42 -16.70
C ASN A 574 -5.37 18.01 -16.97
N SER A 575 -5.30 17.17 -15.95
CA SER A 575 -4.85 15.78 -16.10
C SER A 575 -5.92 14.93 -16.81
N LEU A 576 -7.22 15.16 -16.54
CA LEU A 576 -8.31 14.55 -17.30
C LEU A 576 -8.36 15.07 -18.75
N LEU A 577 -8.04 16.35 -18.96
CA LEU A 577 -7.87 16.87 -20.31
C LEU A 577 -6.76 16.10 -21.06
N ALA A 578 -5.63 15.81 -20.41
CA ALA A 578 -4.57 14.98 -20.99
C ALA A 578 -4.97 13.49 -21.13
N MET A 579 -6.02 13.03 -20.47
CA MET A 579 -6.56 11.69 -20.73
C MET A 579 -7.27 11.58 -22.07
N ILE A 580 -7.88 12.67 -22.55
CA ILE A 580 -8.78 12.67 -23.71
C ILE A 580 -8.30 13.54 -24.88
N ASP A 581 -7.32 14.41 -24.68
CA ASP A 581 -6.74 15.27 -25.72
C ASP A 581 -5.42 14.70 -26.22
N ARG A 582 -5.36 14.27 -27.50
CA ARG A 582 -4.19 13.56 -28.01
C ARG A 582 -2.92 14.43 -28.05
N ASP A 583 -3.05 15.71 -28.37
CA ASP A 583 -1.90 16.59 -28.55
C ASP A 583 -1.29 16.98 -27.18
N LEU A 584 -2.14 17.19 -26.16
CA LEU A 584 -1.67 17.36 -24.79
C LEU A 584 -1.07 16.06 -24.25
N ARG A 585 -1.67 14.90 -24.54
CA ARG A 585 -1.17 13.61 -24.08
C ARG A 585 0.22 13.29 -24.63
N GLN A 586 0.48 13.59 -25.90
CA GLN A 586 1.81 13.43 -26.49
C GLN A 586 2.88 14.27 -25.78
N LYS A 587 2.54 15.49 -25.32
CA LYS A 587 3.47 16.33 -24.53
C LYS A 587 3.77 15.71 -23.17
N VAL A 588 2.78 15.09 -22.53
CA VAL A 588 2.95 14.37 -21.25
C VAL A 588 3.87 13.16 -21.44
N ILE A 589 3.59 12.29 -22.44
CA ILE A 589 4.40 11.10 -22.73
C ILE A 589 5.84 11.49 -23.10
N LYS A 590 6.02 12.51 -23.94
CA LYS A 590 7.35 13.04 -24.28
C LYS A 590 8.08 13.52 -23.04
N SER A 591 7.43 14.35 -22.21
CA SER A 591 8.07 14.86 -20.99
C SER A 591 8.46 13.74 -20.02
N ASN A 592 7.64 12.70 -19.87
CA ASN A 592 7.96 11.57 -19.01
C ASN A 592 9.14 10.75 -19.58
N SER A 593 9.13 10.49 -20.89
CA SER A 593 10.20 9.71 -21.55
C SER A 593 11.54 10.45 -21.60
N GLU A 594 11.58 11.77 -21.50
CA GLU A 594 12.82 12.53 -21.36
C GLU A 594 13.48 12.36 -19.98
N SER A 595 12.77 11.84 -18.97
CA SER A 595 13.35 11.55 -17.64
C SER A 595 13.98 10.15 -17.57
N PRO A 596 15.30 10.04 -17.31
CA PRO A 596 15.95 8.74 -17.09
C PRO A 596 15.39 8.01 -15.86
N ASP A 597 15.02 8.76 -14.82
CA ASP A 597 14.49 8.20 -13.58
C ASP A 597 13.13 7.51 -13.83
N LEU A 598 12.21 8.19 -14.54
CA LEU A 598 10.90 7.62 -14.88
C LEU A 598 11.00 6.44 -15.84
N LYS A 599 11.95 6.47 -16.78
CA LYS A 599 12.25 5.31 -17.65
C LYS A 599 12.67 4.08 -16.83
N ALA A 600 13.52 4.27 -15.83
CA ALA A 600 14.03 3.17 -15.01
C ALA A 600 12.94 2.52 -14.14
N VAL A 601 11.91 3.27 -13.78
CA VAL A 601 10.77 2.78 -12.95
C VAL A 601 9.48 2.62 -13.76
N ARG A 602 9.57 2.71 -15.10
CA ARG A 602 8.48 2.45 -16.05
C ARG A 602 7.24 3.32 -15.83
N VAL A 603 7.45 4.59 -15.56
CA VAL A 603 6.36 5.58 -15.50
C VAL A 603 6.30 6.34 -16.82
N THR A 604 5.26 6.07 -17.60
CA THR A 604 5.18 6.48 -19.02
C THR A 604 4.01 7.41 -19.30
N GLY A 605 2.85 7.12 -18.72
CA GLY A 605 1.58 7.73 -19.10
C GLY A 605 1.12 7.35 -20.50
N LYS A 606 1.54 6.23 -21.09
CA LYS A 606 1.09 5.80 -22.43
C LYS A 606 -0.20 4.96 -22.38
N GLY A 607 -0.83 4.72 -23.53
CA GLY A 607 -2.03 3.88 -23.64
C GLY A 607 -3.34 4.60 -23.27
N HIS A 608 -4.44 3.84 -23.28
CA HIS A 608 -5.81 4.36 -23.13
C HIS A 608 -6.13 5.45 -24.19
N GLU A 609 -5.94 5.12 -25.47
CA GLU A 609 -6.03 6.07 -26.59
C GLU A 609 -7.47 6.29 -27.07
N PHE A 610 -8.34 6.79 -26.17
CA PHE A 610 -9.73 7.15 -26.45
C PHE A 610 -9.89 8.67 -26.45
N TRP A 611 -9.90 9.27 -27.64
CA TRP A 611 -9.74 10.71 -27.81
C TRP A 611 -11.06 11.47 -27.96
N ILE A 612 -11.17 12.58 -27.24
CA ILE A 612 -12.26 13.55 -27.27
C ILE A 612 -11.65 14.90 -27.61
N ASP A 613 -11.36 15.08 -28.90
CA ASP A 613 -10.75 16.28 -29.45
C ASP A 613 -11.31 16.57 -30.86
N ALA A 614 -10.89 17.69 -31.45
CA ALA A 614 -11.37 18.13 -32.75
C ALA A 614 -11.09 17.11 -33.87
N LYS A 615 -10.00 16.34 -33.77
CA LYS A 615 -9.63 15.31 -34.75
C LYS A 615 -10.51 14.06 -34.64
N SER A 616 -11.19 13.87 -33.50
CA SER A 616 -12.26 12.87 -33.31
C SER A 616 -13.66 13.43 -33.51
N GLY A 617 -13.80 14.67 -34.00
CA GLY A 617 -15.10 15.30 -34.24
C GLY A 617 -15.76 15.93 -33.01
N PHE A 618 -15.07 16.04 -31.88
CA PHE A 618 -15.60 16.67 -30.66
C PHE A 618 -15.12 18.12 -30.51
N SER A 619 -16.03 19.00 -30.14
CA SER A 619 -15.73 20.40 -29.84
C SER A 619 -15.05 20.56 -28.47
N LYS A 620 -14.36 21.70 -28.26
CA LYS A 620 -13.82 22.07 -26.93
C LYS A 620 -14.90 22.14 -25.85
N GLN A 621 -16.13 22.49 -26.24
CA GLN A 621 -17.25 22.57 -25.30
C GLN A 621 -17.69 21.17 -24.85
N GLU A 622 -17.69 20.19 -25.75
CA GLU A 622 -17.96 18.78 -25.44
C GLU A 622 -16.86 18.17 -24.59
N GLN A 623 -15.59 18.45 -24.91
CA GLN A 623 -14.43 18.02 -24.12
C GLN A 623 -14.54 18.55 -22.67
N LYS A 624 -14.81 19.86 -22.50
CA LYS A 624 -15.05 20.46 -21.19
C LYS A 624 -16.23 19.81 -20.47
N ALA A 625 -17.35 19.60 -21.16
CA ALA A 625 -18.55 19.00 -20.58
C ALA A 625 -18.28 17.57 -20.08
N LEU A 626 -17.54 16.77 -20.85
CA LEU A 626 -17.13 15.43 -20.44
C LEU A 626 -16.29 15.45 -19.17
N ILE A 627 -15.26 16.30 -19.10
CA ILE A 627 -14.42 16.40 -17.89
C ILE A 627 -15.28 16.77 -16.68
N HIS A 628 -16.23 17.69 -16.83
CA HIS A 628 -17.15 18.05 -15.76
C HIS A 628 -18.07 16.91 -15.34
N TYR A 629 -18.57 16.11 -16.28
CA TYR A 629 -19.34 14.89 -15.97
C TYR A 629 -18.50 13.90 -15.14
N LEU A 630 -17.24 13.67 -15.54
CA LEU A 630 -16.33 12.77 -14.81
C LEU A 630 -16.00 13.27 -13.41
N ILE A 631 -15.65 14.56 -13.26
CA ILE A 631 -15.33 15.18 -11.95
C ILE A 631 -16.48 15.06 -10.95
N HIS A 632 -17.73 15.06 -11.42
CA HIS A 632 -18.94 14.99 -10.60
C HIS A 632 -19.56 13.59 -10.53
N ALA A 633 -18.86 12.56 -11.01
CA ALA A 633 -19.30 11.18 -10.85
C ALA A 633 -19.23 10.77 -9.36
N ASP A 634 -20.39 10.43 -8.80
CA ASP A 634 -20.56 10.08 -7.38
C ASP A 634 -21.33 8.76 -7.21
N MET A 635 -21.23 8.19 -6.02
CA MET A 635 -21.84 6.92 -5.63
C MET A 635 -23.36 6.94 -5.84
N PRO A 636 -23.95 5.85 -6.36
CA PRO A 636 -25.39 5.73 -6.56
C PRO A 636 -26.15 5.79 -5.23
N GLU A 637 -27.34 6.42 -5.24
CA GLU A 637 -28.14 6.59 -4.02
C GLU A 637 -28.70 5.27 -3.46
N LYS A 638 -28.96 4.26 -4.29
CA LYS A 638 -29.41 2.91 -3.90
C LYS A 638 -28.30 1.89 -4.13
N GLN A 639 -27.96 1.11 -3.11
CA GLN A 639 -27.03 -0.02 -3.24
C GLN A 639 -27.75 -1.25 -3.78
N GLU A 640 -27.03 -2.16 -4.43
CA GLU A 640 -27.56 -3.47 -4.80
C GLU A 640 -27.67 -4.34 -3.56
N ILE A 641 -28.91 -4.65 -3.18
CA ILE A 641 -29.24 -5.73 -2.26
C ILE A 641 -29.66 -6.88 -3.16
N LYS A 642 -28.97 -8.01 -3.07
CA LYS A 642 -29.34 -9.23 -3.82
C LYS A 642 -30.23 -10.13 -3.00
#